data_AF-A0A818K4R9-F1
#
_entry.id   AF-A0A818K4R9-F1
#
_cell.length_a   1.000
_cell.length_b   1.000
_cell.length_c   1.000
_cell.angle_alpha   90.00
_cell.angle_beta   90.00
_cell.angle_gamma   90.00
#
_symmetry.space_group_name_H-M   'P 1'
#
loop_
_entity.id
_entity.type
_entity.pdbx_description
1 polymer ?
#
loop_
_entity_poly.entity_id
_entity_poly.type
_entity_poly.pdbx_seq_one_letter_code
_entity_poly.pdbx_strand_id
1 'polypeptide(L)'
;MPMYQTRLTPIIPNKTAVLLVDVQNSEISIEHQQNTPWYYQQAIDICIPNMVHIIKVARPLSMEIMYTTVESLTRNGRDRSLDHKLSNIFIPKGSPEADIISDVAPAEDDIWLKKTSSGVFNSTNIDYILRNLGVEFLVVMGFLTDQCVDMAVRDAADKGYQVICISDACTTHTQERHENALRAFGGYCRIMTTDEFIQEIQGSNNSKNDGSSTKLAINDQQQNLSISVRSSLQPTALTMLVTTDLAGITRGRALPTETIDDYWSSGCGWVPAASAVTPQGIVADPNPWGSHGDLRLLPDRNSRVRIINGPNPTTPTFDFIHCNIIETDGKAWSGCPRELLRQEIQRYHDIFGMRVKAAFEHEFTLNGRQCMSDLPAFSLRAHRHVADFAGWLVTALQSAGVEPEMFLPEYGRSQYEITCQPTEGIAVADRAVNLREITRDIARQMNMHASFSPQPYVGAISNGVHLHLSIQDLDGRPLLYQEGRRYDLSELGEHWAAGVLHHLPALCALTAPTPVSYMRLKPHHWSAAYVCLGYRNREASLRISPTILFATSIYENIRFGKENATRAEIEEAARQANAHNFIMQLPNKYATVVGERGIQLSGGEKQRVVLARALVKQPALLLLDEATSALDNTNEKIVQEALDQACQGRTTIVIAHRLSAVQNAHRIYVLGNGRVTEQVERSRHLSHNELDDKNKYTAFAVSGSKLTERICIKAFAQYLRQEIAFFDRPENSSGTICIRLSSDALAVQQMVGSHLGIVGESVAIFGIGIVFGFWFSWKLALIVFFAIAALFLLALIQIRREARLNKRCDYVVGLASSVRGTCR
;
A
#
# COMPACT_ATOMS: atom_id res chain seq x y z
N MET A 1 -23.59 -13.59 -28.18
CA MET A 1 -23.52 -13.73 -29.67
C MET A 1 -22.05 -13.70 -30.05
N PRO A 2 -21.57 -14.55 -30.98
CA PRO A 2 -20.16 -14.54 -31.35
C PRO A 2 -19.82 -13.21 -32.04
N MET A 3 -18.80 -12.51 -31.54
CA MET A 3 -18.36 -11.16 -31.98
C MET A 3 -17.89 -11.07 -33.46
N TYR A 4 -17.99 -12.17 -34.20
CA TYR A 4 -17.65 -12.27 -35.62
C TYR A 4 -18.87 -12.26 -36.56
N GLN A 5 -20.11 -12.27 -36.04
CA GLN A 5 -21.32 -12.11 -36.88
C GLN A 5 -21.66 -10.65 -37.21
N THR A 6 -21.01 -9.65 -36.60
CA THR A 6 -21.38 -8.23 -36.72
C THR A 6 -20.83 -7.52 -37.95
N ARG A 7 -19.81 -8.06 -38.63
CA ARG A 7 -19.18 -7.40 -39.80
C ARG A 7 -20.02 -7.42 -41.08
N LEU A 8 -21.14 -8.14 -41.06
CA LEU A 8 -22.11 -8.21 -42.16
C LEU A 8 -23.44 -7.52 -41.76
N THR A 9 -23.49 -6.85 -40.61
CA THR A 9 -24.69 -6.14 -40.19
C THR A 9 -24.91 -4.94 -41.13
N PRO A 10 -26.07 -4.85 -41.80
CA PRO A 10 -26.38 -3.70 -42.64
C PRO A 10 -26.41 -2.42 -41.81
N ILE A 11 -25.88 -1.33 -42.38
CA ILE A 11 -25.89 -0.01 -41.76
C ILE A 11 -27.33 0.46 -41.50
N ILE A 12 -27.59 0.93 -40.28
CA ILE A 12 -28.88 1.46 -39.86
C ILE A 12 -28.78 3.00 -39.76
N PRO A 13 -29.31 3.78 -40.72
CA PRO A 13 -29.04 5.22 -40.80
C PRO A 13 -29.39 6.02 -39.54
N ASN A 14 -30.54 5.79 -38.93
CA ASN A 14 -30.99 6.52 -37.74
C ASN A 14 -30.27 6.11 -36.43
N LYS A 15 -29.30 5.18 -36.50
CA LYS A 15 -28.38 4.84 -35.41
C LYS A 15 -26.91 5.01 -35.84
N THR A 16 -26.68 5.78 -36.90
CA THR A 16 -25.35 5.99 -37.47
C THR A 16 -24.91 7.43 -37.24
N ALA A 17 -23.67 7.60 -36.78
CA ALA A 17 -22.99 8.89 -36.79
C ALA A 17 -21.81 8.85 -37.76
N VAL A 18 -21.58 9.97 -38.43
CA VAL A 18 -20.48 10.22 -39.34
C VAL A 18 -19.49 11.17 -38.66
N LEU A 19 -18.27 10.71 -38.44
CA LEU A 19 -17.23 11.43 -37.73
C LEU A 19 -16.10 11.84 -38.68
N LEU A 20 -15.95 13.15 -38.86
CA LEU A 20 -14.85 13.77 -39.60
C LEU A 20 -13.72 14.13 -38.62
N VAL A 21 -12.58 13.46 -38.76
CA VAL A 21 -11.44 13.60 -37.86
C VAL A 21 -10.41 14.58 -38.42
N ASP A 22 -10.27 15.71 -37.74
CA ASP A 22 -9.19 16.70 -37.92
C ASP A 22 -9.09 17.28 -39.34
N VAL A 23 -10.24 17.50 -39.98
CA VAL A 23 -10.34 18.09 -41.33
C VAL A 23 -10.29 19.62 -41.25
N GLN A 24 -9.14 20.15 -40.83
CA GLN A 24 -8.94 21.57 -40.49
C GLN A 24 -7.91 22.26 -41.40
N ASN A 25 -7.95 23.59 -41.47
CA ASN A 25 -7.14 24.39 -42.40
C ASN A 25 -5.63 24.18 -42.25
N SER A 26 -5.13 23.86 -41.04
CA SER A 26 -3.71 23.57 -40.82
C SER A 26 -3.19 22.39 -41.65
N GLU A 27 -4.06 21.42 -41.92
CA GLU A 27 -3.73 20.16 -42.60
C GLU A 27 -3.60 20.34 -44.13
N ILE A 28 -4.16 21.41 -44.68
CA ILE A 28 -4.08 21.75 -46.12
C ILE A 28 -3.27 23.04 -46.36
N SER A 29 -2.29 23.31 -45.51
CA SER A 29 -1.42 24.49 -45.65
C SER A 29 -0.43 24.35 -46.82
N ILE A 30 0.06 25.48 -47.32
CA ILE A 30 1.11 25.54 -48.35
C ILE A 30 2.39 24.82 -47.89
N GLU A 31 2.64 24.81 -46.57
CA GLU A 31 3.78 24.10 -45.97
C GLU A 31 3.62 22.57 -46.11
N HIS A 32 2.41 22.03 -45.91
CA HIS A 32 2.12 20.62 -46.15
C HIS A 32 2.21 20.23 -47.63
N GLN A 33 1.83 21.15 -48.54
CA GLN A 33 2.01 20.95 -49.98
C GLN A 33 3.49 20.76 -50.37
N GLN A 34 4.40 21.49 -49.72
CA GLN A 34 5.84 21.41 -50.00
C GLN A 34 6.50 20.19 -49.34
N ASN A 35 6.12 19.85 -48.10
CA ASN A 35 6.77 18.79 -47.34
C ASN A 35 6.18 17.39 -47.61
N THR A 36 4.89 17.32 -47.95
CA THR A 36 4.17 16.05 -48.16
C THR A 36 3.22 16.16 -49.37
N PRO A 37 3.77 16.21 -50.59
CA PRO A 37 2.98 16.49 -51.80
C PRO A 37 1.92 15.41 -52.10
N TRP A 38 2.21 14.14 -51.81
CA TRP A 38 1.24 13.05 -51.99
C TRP A 38 0.02 13.23 -51.09
N TYR A 39 0.25 13.50 -49.79
CA TYR A 39 -0.82 13.75 -48.82
C TYR A 39 -1.71 14.91 -49.24
N TYR A 40 -1.09 16.03 -49.60
CA TYR A 40 -1.81 17.24 -50.03
C TYR A 40 -2.66 16.96 -51.28
N GLN A 41 -2.09 16.29 -52.28
CA GLN A 41 -2.81 15.94 -53.50
C GLN A 41 -3.96 14.97 -53.21
N GLN A 42 -3.72 13.92 -52.43
CA GLN A 42 -4.74 12.95 -52.05
C GLN A 42 -5.89 13.59 -51.26
N ALA A 43 -5.57 14.52 -50.35
CA ALA A 43 -6.56 15.24 -49.55
C ALA A 43 -7.49 16.10 -50.43
N ILE A 44 -6.91 16.89 -51.34
CA ILE A 44 -7.65 17.83 -52.20
C ILE A 44 -8.39 17.12 -53.34
N ASP A 45 -7.73 16.22 -54.05
CA ASP A 45 -8.26 15.63 -55.29
C ASP A 45 -9.25 14.49 -55.02
N ILE A 46 -9.15 13.83 -53.86
CA ILE A 46 -9.91 12.60 -53.58
C ILE A 46 -10.67 12.68 -52.26
N CYS A 47 -9.99 12.89 -51.13
CA CYS A 47 -10.63 12.72 -49.81
C CYS A 47 -11.71 13.78 -49.54
N ILE A 48 -11.43 15.07 -49.76
CA ILE A 48 -12.39 16.14 -49.52
C ILE A 48 -13.64 15.99 -50.41
N PRO A 49 -13.54 15.79 -51.74
CA PRO A 49 -14.71 15.52 -52.58
C PRO A 49 -15.56 14.34 -52.10
N ASN A 50 -14.93 13.26 -51.65
CA ASN A 50 -15.61 12.09 -51.11
C ASN A 50 -16.33 12.39 -49.77
N MET A 51 -15.67 13.13 -48.86
CA MET A 51 -16.30 13.60 -47.62
C MET A 51 -17.56 14.43 -47.91
N VAL A 52 -17.46 15.39 -48.85
CA VAL A 52 -18.61 16.22 -49.26
C VAL A 52 -19.75 15.35 -49.81
N HIS A 53 -19.43 14.34 -50.61
CA HIS A 53 -20.42 13.42 -51.14
C HIS A 53 -21.14 12.66 -50.02
N ILE A 54 -20.39 12.10 -49.06
CA ILE A 54 -20.96 11.35 -47.94
C ILE A 54 -21.84 12.24 -47.08
N ILE A 55 -21.39 13.44 -46.71
CA ILE A 55 -22.18 14.39 -45.90
C ILE A 55 -23.52 14.70 -46.59
N LYS A 56 -23.49 14.95 -47.91
CA LYS A 56 -24.69 15.26 -48.70
C LYS A 56 -25.71 14.10 -48.73
N VAL A 57 -25.24 12.85 -48.71
CA VAL A 57 -26.10 11.66 -48.72
C VAL A 57 -26.54 11.26 -47.31
N ALA A 58 -25.71 11.48 -46.30
CA ALA A 58 -25.96 11.10 -44.91
C ALA A 58 -27.03 11.98 -44.24
N ARG A 59 -27.00 13.30 -44.48
CA ARG A 59 -27.94 14.26 -43.85
C ARG A 59 -29.43 13.93 -44.12
N PRO A 60 -29.88 13.67 -45.37
CA PRO A 60 -31.28 13.27 -45.63
C PRO A 60 -31.70 11.95 -44.99
N LEU A 61 -30.76 11.10 -44.59
CA LEU A 61 -31.02 9.80 -43.97
C LEU A 61 -31.04 9.87 -42.43
N SER A 62 -31.01 11.08 -41.86
CA SER A 62 -31.00 11.31 -40.41
C SER A 62 -29.80 10.65 -39.70
N MET A 63 -28.65 10.61 -40.38
CA MET A 63 -27.37 10.28 -39.74
C MET A 63 -26.80 11.54 -39.10
N GLU A 64 -26.26 11.41 -37.89
CA GLU A 64 -25.62 12.52 -37.17
C GLU A 64 -24.26 12.84 -37.77
N ILE A 65 -23.95 14.12 -38.02
CA ILE A 65 -22.64 14.53 -38.53
C ILE A 65 -21.84 15.20 -37.40
N MET A 66 -20.61 14.74 -37.22
CA MET A 66 -19.74 15.16 -36.13
C MET A 66 -18.34 15.47 -36.65
N TYR A 67 -17.67 16.42 -36.00
CA TYR A 67 -16.34 16.89 -36.38
C TYR A 67 -15.41 16.94 -35.17
N THR A 68 -14.13 16.64 -35.38
CA THR A 68 -13.08 16.99 -34.42
C THR A 68 -12.03 17.91 -35.03
N THR A 69 -11.52 18.84 -34.23
CA THR A 69 -10.33 19.65 -34.57
C THR A 69 -9.36 19.72 -33.41
N VAL A 70 -8.08 19.90 -33.72
CA VAL A 70 -7.01 19.97 -32.72
C VAL A 70 -6.64 21.42 -32.42
N GLU A 71 -6.77 21.82 -31.16
CA GLU A 71 -6.33 23.14 -30.66
C GLU A 71 -5.27 22.99 -29.56
N SER A 72 -4.29 23.89 -29.51
CA SER A 72 -3.26 23.92 -28.47
C SER A 72 -3.23 25.25 -27.70
N LEU A 73 -3.02 25.15 -26.39
CA LEU A 73 -2.78 26.29 -25.49
C LEU A 73 -1.30 26.66 -25.37
N THR A 74 -0.37 25.74 -25.69
CA THR A 74 1.06 25.92 -25.41
C THR A 74 1.97 25.39 -26.52
N ARG A 75 3.01 26.17 -26.85
CA ARG A 75 4.00 25.83 -27.89
C ARG A 75 4.92 24.67 -27.51
N ASN A 76 5.05 24.38 -26.21
CA ASN A 76 5.85 23.25 -25.69
C ASN A 76 5.06 21.93 -25.60
N GLY A 77 3.80 21.92 -26.06
CA GLY A 77 3.04 20.70 -26.30
C GLY A 77 2.74 19.85 -25.07
N ARG A 78 2.63 20.41 -23.85
CA ARG A 78 2.39 19.63 -22.62
C ARG A 78 1.24 18.62 -22.74
N ASP A 79 0.23 18.94 -23.54
CA ASP A 79 -1.01 18.16 -23.66
C ASP A 79 -1.10 17.26 -24.92
N ARG A 80 0.02 17.05 -25.63
CA ARG A 80 0.07 16.32 -26.92
C ARG A 80 0.76 14.96 -26.85
N SER A 81 0.33 14.04 -27.72
CA SER A 81 1.03 12.78 -28.00
C SER A 81 2.44 13.04 -28.56
N LEU A 82 3.35 12.07 -28.38
CA LEU A 82 4.73 12.21 -28.80
C LEU A 82 4.85 12.45 -30.31
N ASP A 83 4.07 11.74 -31.13
CA ASP A 83 4.10 11.89 -32.59
C ASP A 83 3.66 13.30 -33.04
N HIS A 84 2.69 13.88 -32.34
CA HIS A 84 2.22 15.24 -32.63
C HIS A 84 3.15 16.34 -32.05
N LYS A 85 4.03 15.99 -31.10
CA LYS A 85 5.15 16.85 -30.68
C LYS A 85 6.28 16.81 -31.70
N LEU A 86 6.56 15.63 -32.26
CA LEU A 86 7.58 15.42 -33.29
C LEU A 86 7.20 16.05 -34.63
N SER A 87 5.91 16.17 -34.95
CA SER A 87 5.43 16.89 -36.14
C SER A 87 5.56 18.43 -36.03
N ASN A 88 5.81 18.97 -34.84
CA ASN A 88 5.96 20.41 -34.56
C ASN A 88 4.76 21.29 -34.98
N ILE A 89 3.58 20.70 -35.19
CA ILE A 89 2.38 21.39 -35.69
C ILE A 89 1.72 22.18 -34.55
N PHE A 90 1.99 23.47 -34.36
CA PHE A 90 1.33 24.28 -33.33
C PHE A 90 0.10 25.02 -33.88
N ILE A 91 -1.10 24.68 -33.40
CA ILE A 91 -2.36 25.31 -33.81
C ILE A 91 -2.91 26.11 -32.62
N PRO A 92 -2.85 27.45 -32.65
CA PRO A 92 -3.39 28.27 -31.58
C PRO A 92 -4.91 28.12 -31.46
N LYS A 93 -5.40 28.08 -30.22
CA LYS A 93 -6.84 28.07 -29.94
C LYS A 93 -7.56 29.26 -30.59
N GLY A 94 -8.61 28.98 -31.38
CA GLY A 94 -9.42 30.00 -32.06
C GLY A 94 -8.73 30.69 -33.26
N SER A 95 -7.65 30.10 -33.77
CA SER A 95 -6.99 30.58 -34.98
C SER A 95 -7.68 30.05 -36.25
N PRO A 96 -7.59 30.76 -37.40
CA PRO A 96 -8.13 30.27 -38.67
C PRO A 96 -7.61 28.89 -39.07
N GLU A 97 -6.40 28.53 -38.62
CA GLU A 97 -5.78 27.22 -38.84
C GLU A 97 -6.51 26.07 -38.11
N ALA A 98 -7.24 26.38 -37.02
CA ALA A 98 -8.05 25.43 -36.26
C ALA A 98 -9.47 25.25 -36.82
N ASP A 99 -9.88 26.10 -37.77
CA ASP A 99 -11.20 26.03 -38.39
C ASP A 99 -11.27 24.88 -39.39
N ILE A 100 -12.45 24.29 -39.50
CA ILE A 100 -12.73 23.22 -40.46
C ILE A 100 -12.65 23.78 -41.88
N ILE A 101 -12.15 22.97 -42.80
CA ILE A 101 -12.02 23.34 -44.21
C ILE A 101 -13.39 23.72 -44.79
N SER A 102 -13.43 24.82 -45.55
CA SER A 102 -14.67 25.41 -46.05
C SER A 102 -15.55 24.45 -46.86
N ASP A 103 -14.94 23.53 -47.61
CA ASP A 103 -15.65 22.58 -48.47
C ASP A 103 -16.50 21.57 -47.66
N VAL A 104 -16.11 21.25 -46.43
CA VAL A 104 -16.81 20.33 -45.53
C VAL A 104 -17.35 21.03 -44.29
N ALA A 105 -17.61 22.33 -44.38
CA ALA A 105 -18.03 23.16 -43.24
C ALA A 105 -19.26 22.57 -42.50
N PRO A 106 -19.27 22.60 -41.16
CA PRO A 106 -20.41 22.14 -40.37
C PRO A 106 -21.68 22.96 -40.67
N ALA A 107 -22.84 22.30 -40.64
CA ALA A 107 -24.14 22.96 -40.54
C ALA A 107 -24.40 23.45 -39.10
N GLU A 108 -25.46 24.25 -38.91
CA GLU A 108 -25.78 24.83 -37.59
C GLU A 108 -26.08 23.78 -36.51
N ASP A 109 -26.55 22.60 -36.91
CA ASP A 109 -26.93 21.47 -36.04
C ASP A 109 -25.84 20.40 -35.90
N ASP A 110 -24.74 20.50 -36.66
CA ASP A 110 -23.66 19.51 -36.62
C ASP A 110 -22.81 19.67 -35.33
N ILE A 111 -22.33 18.54 -34.79
CA ILE A 111 -21.58 18.54 -33.52
C ILE A 111 -20.09 18.73 -33.79
N TRP A 112 -19.53 19.85 -33.33
CA TRP A 112 -18.09 20.14 -33.46
C TRP A 112 -17.37 20.08 -32.11
N LEU A 113 -16.45 19.12 -31.96
CA LEU A 113 -15.67 18.88 -30.73
C LEU A 113 -14.21 19.30 -30.91
N LYS A 114 -13.73 20.16 -30.00
CA LYS A 114 -12.33 20.61 -29.98
C LYS A 114 -11.51 19.72 -29.04
N LYS A 115 -10.36 19.24 -29.49
CA LYS A 115 -9.50 18.32 -28.75
C LYS A 115 -8.05 18.81 -28.66
N THR A 116 -7.31 18.33 -27.66
CA THR A 116 -5.92 18.75 -27.40
C THR A 116 -4.88 17.70 -27.80
N SER A 117 -5.31 16.51 -28.23
CA SER A 117 -4.44 15.37 -28.54
C SER A 117 -4.95 14.58 -29.75
N SER A 118 -4.21 13.54 -30.18
CA SER A 118 -4.65 12.66 -31.28
C SER A 118 -5.85 11.78 -30.92
N GLY A 119 -6.05 11.42 -29.65
CA GLY A 119 -7.11 10.50 -29.23
C GLY A 119 -8.48 11.16 -29.13
N VAL A 120 -9.37 10.88 -30.08
CA VAL A 120 -10.73 11.47 -30.15
C VAL A 120 -11.56 11.14 -28.92
N PHE A 121 -11.62 9.86 -28.53
CA PHE A 121 -12.44 9.41 -27.39
C PHE A 121 -11.84 9.73 -26.03
N ASN A 122 -10.51 9.87 -25.96
CA ASN A 122 -9.80 10.12 -24.70
C ASN A 122 -9.66 11.61 -24.38
N SER A 123 -9.77 12.49 -25.38
CA SER A 123 -9.62 13.94 -25.21
C SER A 123 -10.89 14.74 -25.50
N THR A 124 -12.02 14.06 -25.69
CA THR A 124 -13.35 14.67 -25.81
C THR A 124 -14.41 13.84 -25.06
N ASN A 125 -15.62 14.38 -24.91
CA ASN A 125 -16.76 13.65 -24.35
C ASN A 125 -17.59 12.92 -25.43
N ILE A 126 -17.00 12.59 -26.58
CA ILE A 126 -17.73 12.05 -27.73
C ILE A 126 -18.45 10.72 -27.41
N ASP A 127 -17.89 9.83 -26.58
CA ASP A 127 -18.55 8.57 -26.20
C ASP A 127 -19.88 8.83 -25.48
N TYR A 128 -19.89 9.81 -24.57
CA TYR A 128 -21.11 10.19 -23.86
C TYR A 128 -22.17 10.74 -24.83
N ILE A 129 -21.76 11.52 -25.83
CA ILE A 129 -22.66 12.09 -26.84
C ILE A 129 -23.25 10.96 -27.71
N LEU A 130 -22.40 10.10 -28.27
CA LEU A 130 -22.79 8.99 -29.13
C LEU A 130 -23.78 8.05 -28.44
N ARG A 131 -23.54 7.71 -27.17
CA ARG A 131 -24.46 6.87 -26.37
C ARG A 131 -25.82 7.53 -26.14
N ASN A 132 -25.84 8.82 -25.85
CA ASN A 132 -27.10 9.55 -25.62
C ASN A 132 -27.91 9.73 -26.91
N LEU A 133 -27.23 9.80 -28.07
CA LEU A 133 -27.87 9.81 -29.38
C LEU A 133 -28.30 8.40 -29.84
N GLY A 134 -27.98 7.34 -29.08
CA GLY A 134 -28.32 5.96 -29.42
C GLY A 134 -27.56 5.44 -30.65
N VAL A 135 -26.36 5.97 -30.90
CA VAL A 135 -25.52 5.57 -32.03
C VAL A 135 -24.95 4.18 -31.81
N GLU A 136 -25.13 3.31 -32.79
CA GLU A 136 -24.57 1.95 -32.83
C GLU A 136 -23.48 1.82 -33.91
N PHE A 137 -23.58 2.59 -34.99
CA PHE A 137 -22.65 2.59 -36.11
C PHE A 137 -21.87 3.90 -36.17
N LEU A 138 -20.54 3.81 -36.26
CA LEU A 138 -19.69 4.99 -36.39
C LEU A 138 -18.89 4.92 -37.69
N VAL A 139 -19.19 5.84 -38.60
CA VAL A 139 -18.50 6.02 -39.87
C VAL A 139 -17.37 7.02 -39.66
N VAL A 140 -16.12 6.61 -39.85
CA VAL A 140 -14.93 7.43 -39.60
C VAL A 140 -14.24 7.77 -40.92
N MET A 141 -14.01 9.06 -41.12
CA MET A 141 -13.20 9.62 -42.20
C MET A 141 -12.39 10.82 -41.70
N GLY A 142 -11.31 11.20 -42.38
CA GLY A 142 -10.49 12.31 -41.93
C GLY A 142 -9.01 12.21 -42.30
N PHE A 143 -8.20 13.06 -41.71
CA PHE A 143 -6.79 13.15 -42.01
C PHE A 143 -5.91 12.45 -40.97
N LEU A 144 -4.68 12.14 -41.39
CA LEU A 144 -3.71 11.35 -40.64
C LEU A 144 -4.26 9.95 -40.31
N THR A 145 -4.49 9.15 -41.37
CA THR A 145 -5.03 7.78 -41.29
C THR A 145 -4.30 6.91 -40.26
N ASP A 146 -2.99 7.07 -40.12
CA ASP A 146 -2.13 6.30 -39.21
C ASP A 146 -1.94 6.96 -37.83
N GLN A 147 -2.70 8.01 -37.51
CA GLN A 147 -2.67 8.70 -36.22
C GLN A 147 -4.07 8.94 -35.68
N CYS A 148 -4.68 10.10 -35.96
CA CYS A 148 -5.93 10.51 -35.34
C CYS A 148 -7.10 9.62 -35.76
N VAL A 149 -7.16 9.24 -37.04
CA VAL A 149 -8.16 8.29 -37.55
C VAL A 149 -7.94 6.89 -36.96
N ASP A 150 -6.70 6.41 -36.89
CA ASP A 150 -6.38 5.11 -36.26
C ASP A 150 -6.87 5.06 -34.81
N MET A 151 -6.55 6.09 -34.04
CA MET A 151 -7.01 6.21 -32.65
C MET A 151 -8.54 6.26 -32.56
N ALA A 152 -9.22 7.00 -33.44
CA ALA A 152 -10.68 7.06 -33.45
C ALA A 152 -11.32 5.71 -33.78
N VAL A 153 -10.78 4.99 -34.77
CA VAL A 153 -11.26 3.66 -35.20
C VAL A 153 -11.10 2.63 -34.08
N ARG A 154 -9.90 2.56 -33.48
CA ARG A 154 -9.62 1.61 -32.40
C ARG A 154 -10.42 1.90 -31.15
N ASP A 155 -10.43 3.15 -30.69
CA ASP A 155 -11.15 3.54 -29.47
C ASP A 155 -12.67 3.29 -29.62
N ALA A 156 -13.24 3.56 -30.81
CA ALA A 156 -14.65 3.29 -31.07
C ALA A 156 -14.95 1.78 -31.09
N ALA A 157 -14.12 0.99 -31.76
CA ALA A 157 -14.28 -0.46 -31.80
C ALA A 157 -14.19 -1.08 -30.39
N ASP A 158 -13.20 -0.66 -29.59
CA ASP A 158 -13.02 -1.09 -28.20
C ASP A 158 -14.21 -0.72 -27.30
N LYS A 159 -14.93 0.36 -27.63
CA LYS A 159 -16.15 0.81 -26.90
C LYS A 159 -17.43 0.13 -27.39
N GLY A 160 -17.33 -0.78 -28.37
CA GLY A 160 -18.42 -1.60 -28.87
C GLY A 160 -19.24 -0.98 -30.01
N TYR A 161 -18.77 0.12 -30.62
CA TYR A 161 -19.42 0.67 -31.82
C TYR A 161 -19.11 -0.21 -33.04
N GLN A 162 -20.07 -0.31 -33.96
CA GLN A 162 -19.84 -0.91 -35.27
C GLN A 162 -19.14 0.12 -36.15
N VAL A 163 -17.82 0.01 -36.25
CA VAL A 163 -17.00 1.01 -36.94
C VAL A 163 -16.90 0.70 -38.42
N ILE A 164 -17.03 1.74 -39.24
CA ILE A 164 -16.80 1.73 -40.68
C ILE A 164 -15.75 2.80 -40.98
N CYS A 165 -14.63 2.45 -41.60
CA CYS A 165 -13.66 3.41 -42.10
C CYS A 165 -13.84 3.57 -43.61
N ILE A 166 -14.00 4.82 -44.06
CA ILE A 166 -14.09 5.14 -45.48
C ILE A 166 -12.68 5.37 -46.02
N SER A 167 -12.15 4.38 -46.74
CA SER A 167 -10.73 4.35 -47.12
C SER A 167 -10.32 5.50 -48.03
N ASP A 168 -11.16 5.83 -49.01
CA ASP A 168 -10.93 6.90 -49.99
C ASP A 168 -11.33 8.29 -49.49
N ALA A 169 -11.85 8.39 -48.25
CA ALA A 169 -12.04 9.63 -47.52
C ALA A 169 -11.04 9.77 -46.36
N CYS A 170 -9.94 8.99 -46.38
CA CYS A 170 -8.85 9.06 -45.42
C CYS A 170 -7.51 9.26 -46.13
N THR A 171 -6.58 10.01 -45.52
CA THR A 171 -5.19 10.10 -46.02
C THR A 171 -4.16 10.39 -44.93
N THR A 172 -2.87 10.14 -45.18
CA THR A 172 -1.73 10.50 -44.30
C THR A 172 -0.50 10.90 -45.15
N HIS A 173 0.64 11.15 -44.53
CA HIS A 173 1.82 11.72 -45.19
C HIS A 173 2.33 10.96 -46.43
N THR A 174 2.17 9.62 -46.48
CA THR A 174 2.60 8.79 -47.63
C THR A 174 1.61 7.67 -47.93
N GLN A 175 1.60 7.22 -49.19
CA GLN A 175 0.76 6.10 -49.65
C GLN A 175 1.00 4.82 -48.86
N GLU A 176 2.27 4.47 -48.64
CA GLU A 176 2.63 3.26 -47.89
C GLU A 176 2.09 3.30 -46.46
N ARG A 177 2.20 4.45 -45.77
CA ARG A 177 1.66 4.62 -44.41
C ARG A 177 0.14 4.52 -44.39
N HIS A 178 -0.53 5.09 -45.38
CA HIS A 178 -1.99 5.00 -45.53
C HIS A 178 -2.44 3.54 -45.74
N GLU A 179 -1.85 2.81 -46.68
CA GLU A 179 -2.17 1.41 -46.94
C GLU A 179 -1.83 0.48 -45.76
N ASN A 180 -0.76 0.78 -45.03
CA ASN A 180 -0.42 0.05 -43.79
C ASN A 180 -1.46 0.29 -42.69
N ALA A 181 -1.92 1.52 -42.52
CA ALA A 181 -2.97 1.84 -41.55
C ALA A 181 -4.29 1.14 -41.90
N LEU A 182 -4.73 1.20 -43.16
CA LEU A 182 -5.93 0.49 -43.60
C LEU A 182 -5.82 -1.03 -43.39
N ARG A 183 -4.65 -1.64 -43.65
CA ARG A 183 -4.45 -3.07 -43.34
C ARG A 183 -4.60 -3.37 -41.84
N ALA A 184 -4.11 -2.49 -40.97
CA ALA A 184 -4.28 -2.64 -39.52
C ALA A 184 -5.75 -2.49 -39.09
N PHE A 185 -6.53 -1.66 -39.79
CA PHE A 185 -7.94 -1.43 -39.48
C PHE A 185 -8.85 -2.64 -39.70
N GLY A 186 -8.47 -3.58 -40.58
CA GLY A 186 -9.29 -4.76 -40.87
C GLY A 186 -9.57 -5.67 -39.66
N GLY A 187 -8.80 -5.52 -38.57
CA GLY A 187 -9.07 -6.15 -37.28
C GLY A 187 -10.20 -5.48 -36.47
N TYR A 188 -10.44 -4.18 -36.68
CA TYR A 188 -11.25 -3.32 -35.82
C TYR A 188 -12.52 -2.77 -36.48
N CYS A 189 -12.52 -2.57 -37.80
CA CYS A 189 -13.66 -1.98 -38.52
C CYS A 189 -13.91 -2.62 -39.89
N ARG A 190 -15.06 -2.30 -40.49
CA ARG A 190 -15.32 -2.54 -41.91
C ARG A 190 -14.64 -1.43 -42.70
N ILE A 191 -13.87 -1.78 -43.72
CA ILE A 191 -13.27 -0.80 -44.63
C ILE A 191 -14.11 -0.79 -45.89
N MET A 192 -14.56 0.40 -46.29
CA MET A 192 -15.40 0.60 -47.46
C MET A 192 -14.89 1.79 -48.26
N THR A 193 -15.08 1.76 -49.58
CA THR A 193 -14.98 2.98 -50.40
C THR A 193 -16.23 3.82 -50.23
N THR A 194 -16.17 5.08 -50.66
CA THR A 194 -17.30 6.00 -50.64
C THR A 194 -18.48 5.44 -51.45
N ASP A 195 -18.21 4.86 -52.62
CA ASP A 195 -19.24 4.24 -53.46
C ASP A 195 -19.89 3.02 -52.81
N GLU A 196 -19.09 2.14 -52.17
CA GLU A 196 -19.61 0.96 -51.46
C GLU A 196 -20.52 1.36 -50.30
N PHE A 197 -20.12 2.37 -49.53
CA PHE A 197 -20.91 2.88 -48.41
C PHE A 197 -22.23 3.47 -48.89
N ILE A 198 -22.22 4.28 -49.95
CA ILE A 198 -23.42 4.88 -50.52
C ILE A 198 -24.37 3.82 -51.08
N GLN A 199 -23.85 2.79 -51.76
CA GLN A 199 -24.66 1.70 -52.28
C GLN A 199 -25.38 0.94 -51.16
N GLU A 200 -24.72 0.68 -50.03
CA GLU A 200 -25.31 -0.06 -48.90
C GLU A 200 -26.44 0.72 -48.22
N ILE A 201 -26.24 2.01 -47.98
CA ILE A 201 -27.23 2.85 -47.27
C ILE A 201 -28.43 3.20 -48.16
N GLN A 202 -28.22 3.28 -49.49
CA GLN A 202 -29.31 3.44 -50.45
C GLN A 202 -30.05 2.13 -50.74
N GLY A 203 -29.34 0.98 -50.78
CA GLY A 203 -29.93 -0.35 -50.93
C GLY A 203 -30.84 -0.74 -49.77
N SER A 204 -30.51 -0.30 -48.55
CA SER A 204 -31.33 -0.52 -47.35
C SER A 204 -32.70 0.19 -47.42
N ASN A 205 -32.84 1.25 -48.23
CA ASN A 205 -34.10 1.98 -48.42
C ASN A 205 -35.06 1.35 -49.44
N ASN A 206 -34.56 0.48 -50.35
CA ASN A 206 -35.42 -0.19 -51.34
C ASN A 206 -36.13 -1.45 -50.82
N SER A 207 -35.84 -1.89 -49.59
CA SER A 207 -36.45 -3.09 -48.97
C SER A 207 -37.73 -2.82 -48.17
N LYS A 208 -38.23 -1.57 -48.13
CA LYS A 208 -39.43 -1.17 -47.37
C LYS A 208 -40.71 -1.00 -48.21
N ASN A 209 -40.79 -1.63 -49.38
CA ASN A 209 -42.02 -1.74 -50.16
C ASN A 209 -42.32 -3.21 -50.48
N ASP A 210 -42.67 -4.01 -49.48
CA ASP A 210 -43.64 -5.08 -49.72
C ASP A 210 -44.34 -5.45 -48.41
N GLY A 211 -45.66 -5.31 -48.43
CA GLY A 211 -46.51 -5.57 -47.29
C GLY A 211 -46.76 -7.07 -47.09
N SER A 212 -46.64 -7.54 -45.86
CA SER A 212 -47.66 -8.45 -45.35
C SER A 212 -47.80 -8.32 -43.84
N SER A 213 -49.06 -8.25 -43.47
CA SER A 213 -49.60 -8.07 -42.14
C SER A 213 -49.48 -9.35 -41.33
N THR A 214 -49.09 -9.24 -40.05
CA THR A 214 -49.60 -10.18 -39.05
C THR A 214 -49.76 -9.48 -37.70
N LYS A 215 -51.03 -9.34 -37.34
CA LYS A 215 -51.54 -8.81 -36.08
C LYS A 215 -50.99 -9.60 -34.89
N LEU A 216 -50.60 -8.89 -33.83
CA LEU A 216 -50.69 -9.40 -32.46
C LEU A 216 -51.31 -8.32 -31.58
N ALA A 217 -52.28 -8.76 -30.80
CA ALA A 217 -53.34 -7.97 -30.21
C ALA A 217 -52.85 -7.01 -29.12
N ILE A 218 -53.35 -5.78 -29.19
CA ILE A 218 -53.42 -4.86 -28.06
C ILE A 218 -54.45 -5.46 -27.10
N ASN A 219 -53.99 -5.88 -25.92
CA ASN A 219 -54.87 -6.15 -24.79
C ASN A 219 -54.56 -5.13 -23.70
N ASP A 220 -55.59 -4.37 -23.37
CA ASP A 220 -55.69 -3.48 -22.22
C ASP A 220 -55.36 -4.22 -20.92
N GLN A 221 -54.23 -3.88 -20.32
CA GLN A 221 -54.11 -3.81 -18.86
C GLN A 221 -53.36 -2.53 -18.50
N GLN A 222 -54.08 -1.40 -18.57
CA GLN A 222 -53.84 -0.27 -17.68
C GLN A 222 -54.16 -0.72 -16.25
N GLN A 223 -53.15 -1.22 -15.52
CA GLN A 223 -53.17 -1.25 -14.06
C GLN A 223 -51.74 -1.21 -13.51
N ASN A 224 -51.46 -0.12 -12.80
CA ASN A 224 -50.41 0.01 -11.79
C ASN A 224 -48.96 -0.31 -12.22
N LEU A 225 -48.34 0.63 -12.94
CA LEU A 225 -46.94 0.94 -12.70
C LEU A 225 -46.86 2.41 -12.31
N SER A 226 -47.12 2.64 -11.02
CA SER A 226 -46.57 3.79 -10.30
C SER A 226 -45.12 3.97 -10.75
N ILE A 227 -44.81 5.14 -11.29
CA ILE A 227 -43.44 5.60 -11.52
C ILE A 227 -42.74 5.53 -10.16
N SER A 228 -42.07 4.42 -9.88
CA SER A 228 -41.19 4.28 -8.74
C SER A 228 -39.97 5.13 -9.08
N VAL A 229 -39.97 6.34 -8.55
CA VAL A 229 -38.82 7.08 -8.04
C VAL A 229 -37.47 6.45 -8.43
N ARG A 230 -36.77 7.09 -9.38
CA ARG A 230 -35.32 7.03 -9.62
C ARG A 230 -34.59 5.85 -8.94
N SER A 231 -34.44 4.73 -9.63
CA SER A 231 -33.33 3.81 -9.30
C SER A 231 -32.03 4.56 -9.61
N SER A 232 -31.25 4.88 -8.59
CA SER A 232 -29.92 5.47 -8.76
C SER A 232 -29.08 4.59 -9.69
N LEU A 233 -28.59 5.16 -10.79
CA LEU A 233 -27.58 4.50 -11.63
C LEU A 233 -26.40 4.10 -10.73
N GLN A 234 -26.04 2.82 -10.73
CA GLN A 234 -24.89 2.31 -9.98
C GLN A 234 -23.69 2.17 -10.93
N PRO A 235 -22.46 2.44 -10.46
CA PRO A 235 -21.26 2.17 -11.26
C PRO A 235 -21.16 0.70 -11.67
N THR A 236 -20.84 0.43 -12.93
CA THR A 236 -20.55 -0.94 -13.41
C THR A 236 -19.32 -1.49 -12.67
N ALA A 237 -19.43 -2.72 -12.18
CA ALA A 237 -18.31 -3.40 -11.54
C ALA A 237 -17.26 -3.79 -12.58
N LEU A 238 -16.01 -3.40 -12.37
CA LEU A 238 -14.91 -3.71 -13.29
C LEU A 238 -14.00 -4.78 -12.69
N THR A 239 -13.60 -5.75 -13.51
CA THR A 239 -12.54 -6.71 -13.21
C THR A 239 -11.30 -6.35 -14.00
N MET A 240 -10.14 -6.27 -13.34
CA MET A 240 -8.87 -5.94 -14.00
C MET A 240 -8.06 -7.20 -14.29
N LEU A 241 -7.69 -7.42 -15.56
CA LEU A 241 -6.73 -8.45 -15.96
C LEU A 241 -5.32 -7.87 -15.85
N VAL A 242 -4.51 -8.38 -14.92
CA VAL A 242 -3.24 -7.75 -14.51
C VAL A 242 -2.01 -8.63 -14.74
N THR A 243 -0.88 -7.98 -14.98
CA THR A 243 0.48 -8.54 -14.93
C THR A 243 1.35 -7.64 -14.05
N THR A 244 2.28 -8.21 -13.30
CA THR A 244 3.37 -7.44 -12.68
C THR A 244 4.55 -7.43 -13.64
N ASP A 245 4.96 -6.24 -14.07
CA ASP A 245 6.02 -6.07 -15.04
C ASP A 245 7.44 -6.19 -14.42
N LEU A 246 8.47 -6.01 -15.25
CA LEU A 246 9.87 -6.07 -14.83
C LEU A 246 10.27 -4.93 -13.87
N ALA A 247 9.53 -3.82 -13.86
CA ALA A 247 9.71 -2.73 -12.90
C ALA A 247 9.00 -3.01 -11.55
N GLY A 248 8.31 -4.14 -11.42
CA GLY A 248 7.57 -4.52 -10.21
C GLY A 248 6.24 -3.77 -10.05
N ILE A 249 5.70 -3.22 -11.14
CA ILE A 249 4.43 -2.48 -11.15
C ILE A 249 3.33 -3.39 -11.72
N THR A 250 2.23 -3.50 -10.98
CA THR A 250 1.03 -4.22 -11.41
C THR A 250 0.26 -3.35 -12.41
N ARG A 251 0.10 -3.83 -13.64
CA ARG A 251 -0.58 -3.14 -14.73
C ARG A 251 -1.55 -4.08 -15.43
N GLY A 252 -2.49 -3.54 -16.19
CA GLY A 252 -3.49 -4.37 -16.81
C GLY A 252 -4.56 -3.58 -17.54
N ARG A 253 -5.63 -4.27 -17.91
CA ARG A 253 -6.83 -3.67 -18.51
C ARG A 253 -8.07 -4.08 -17.72
N ALA A 254 -8.98 -3.13 -17.53
CA ALA A 254 -10.26 -3.36 -16.87
C ALA A 254 -11.35 -3.70 -17.90
N LEU A 255 -12.25 -4.61 -17.53
CA LEU A 255 -13.43 -4.99 -18.29
C LEU A 255 -14.65 -5.06 -17.38
N PRO A 256 -15.88 -4.90 -17.90
CA PRO A 256 -17.09 -5.16 -17.11
C PRO A 256 -17.06 -6.58 -16.55
N THR A 257 -17.29 -6.74 -15.25
CA THR A 257 -17.11 -8.02 -14.55
C THR A 257 -17.96 -9.14 -15.14
N GLU A 258 -19.13 -8.80 -15.68
CA GLU A 258 -20.05 -9.69 -16.35
C GLU A 258 -19.52 -10.27 -17.68
N THR A 259 -18.53 -9.64 -18.32
CA THR A 259 -17.96 -10.13 -19.58
C THR A 259 -16.72 -11.00 -19.39
N ILE A 260 -16.30 -11.28 -18.15
CA ILE A 260 -15.07 -12.04 -17.88
C ILE A 260 -15.03 -13.41 -18.58
N ASP A 261 -16.20 -14.02 -18.78
CA ASP A 261 -16.30 -15.34 -19.41
C ASP A 261 -15.83 -15.36 -20.87
N ASP A 262 -15.93 -14.22 -21.57
CA ASP A 262 -15.45 -14.07 -22.94
C ASP A 262 -13.91 -14.00 -23.01
N TYR A 263 -13.23 -13.71 -21.90
CA TYR A 263 -11.79 -13.42 -21.86
C TYR A 263 -10.94 -14.54 -21.27
N TRP A 264 -11.54 -15.63 -20.75
CA TRP A 264 -10.77 -16.73 -20.17
C TRP A 264 -9.83 -17.42 -21.16
N SER A 265 -10.26 -17.60 -22.41
CA SER A 265 -9.45 -18.26 -23.44
C SER A 265 -8.64 -17.28 -24.27
N SER A 266 -9.17 -16.08 -24.55
CA SER A 266 -8.51 -15.12 -25.42
C SER A 266 -7.59 -14.17 -24.68
N GLY A 267 -7.77 -13.99 -23.36
CA GLY A 267 -7.15 -12.89 -22.62
C GLY A 267 -7.55 -11.52 -23.16
N CYS A 268 -6.82 -10.48 -22.78
CA CYS A 268 -6.93 -9.13 -23.37
C CYS A 268 -5.62 -8.69 -24.04
N GLY A 269 -5.68 -7.69 -24.94
CA GLY A 269 -4.50 -7.21 -25.67
C GLY A 269 -3.45 -6.56 -24.77
N TRP A 270 -2.18 -6.78 -25.08
CA TRP A 270 -1.02 -6.23 -24.38
C TRP A 270 0.09 -5.86 -25.36
N VAL A 271 1.03 -5.03 -24.92
CA VAL A 271 2.14 -4.55 -25.77
C VAL A 271 3.50 -4.89 -25.16
N PRO A 272 4.47 -5.41 -25.93
CA PRO A 272 5.81 -5.71 -25.43
C PRO A 272 6.50 -4.50 -24.79
N ALA A 273 6.34 -3.31 -25.38
CA ALA A 273 6.91 -2.06 -24.88
C ALA A 273 6.45 -1.69 -23.46
N ALA A 274 5.30 -2.21 -22.99
CA ALA A 274 4.86 -2.01 -21.62
C ALA A 274 5.84 -2.62 -20.61
N SER A 275 6.56 -3.68 -20.98
CA SER A 275 7.58 -4.30 -20.12
C SER A 275 8.88 -3.49 -20.05
N ALA A 276 9.07 -2.51 -20.92
CA ALA A 276 10.22 -1.59 -20.92
C ALA A 276 9.97 -0.29 -20.14
N VAL A 277 8.76 -0.06 -19.60
CA VAL A 277 8.49 1.18 -18.86
C VAL A 277 9.16 1.12 -17.49
N THR A 278 10.04 2.08 -17.26
CA THR A 278 10.80 2.24 -16.02
C THR A 278 9.91 2.68 -14.85
N PRO A 279 10.38 2.60 -13.60
CA PRO A 279 9.65 3.12 -12.44
C PRO A 279 9.27 4.61 -12.53
N GLN A 280 9.90 5.40 -13.43
CA GLN A 280 9.59 6.81 -13.68
C GLN A 280 8.45 7.01 -14.68
N GLY A 281 7.89 5.94 -15.25
CA GLY A 281 6.83 6.01 -16.25
C GLY A 281 7.31 6.35 -17.67
N ILE A 282 8.60 6.13 -17.95
CA ILE A 282 9.21 6.38 -19.26
C ILE A 282 9.62 5.03 -19.87
N VAL A 283 9.44 4.83 -21.17
CA VAL A 283 9.95 3.64 -21.87
C VAL A 283 11.48 3.70 -21.91
N ALA A 284 12.16 2.65 -21.46
CA ALA A 284 13.61 2.58 -21.47
C ALA A 284 14.18 2.73 -22.90
N ASP A 285 15.32 3.43 -23.03
CA ASP A 285 16.07 3.55 -24.28
C ASP A 285 17.51 3.04 -24.06
N PRO A 286 17.96 1.99 -24.80
CA PRO A 286 17.22 1.25 -25.83
C PRO A 286 16.11 0.35 -25.26
N ASN A 287 14.95 0.36 -25.93
CA ASN A 287 13.89 -0.62 -25.70
C ASN A 287 14.16 -1.86 -26.58
N PRO A 288 14.43 -3.03 -26.00
CA PRO A 288 14.77 -4.23 -26.77
C PRO A 288 13.60 -4.76 -27.63
N TRP A 289 12.37 -4.35 -27.35
CA TRP A 289 11.18 -4.80 -28.10
C TRP A 289 10.66 -3.77 -29.11
N GLY A 290 11.17 -2.54 -29.10
CA GLY A 290 10.69 -1.47 -29.99
C GLY A 290 9.19 -1.17 -29.85
N SER A 291 8.56 -0.71 -30.93
CA SER A 291 7.11 -0.42 -31.03
C SER A 291 6.31 -1.53 -31.73
N HIS A 292 6.95 -2.67 -32.04
CA HIS A 292 6.34 -3.76 -32.82
C HIS A 292 5.93 -4.94 -31.91
N GLY A 293 4.94 -5.70 -32.38
CA GLY A 293 4.45 -6.92 -31.74
C GLY A 293 3.22 -6.70 -30.85
N ASP A 294 2.35 -7.71 -30.82
CA ASP A 294 1.16 -7.76 -29.97
C ASP A 294 1.25 -8.97 -29.05
N LEU A 295 0.86 -8.77 -27.80
CA LEU A 295 0.82 -9.81 -26.78
C LEU A 295 -0.62 -9.93 -26.24
N ARG A 296 -0.86 -10.97 -25.46
CA ARG A 296 -2.11 -11.14 -24.71
C ARG A 296 -1.83 -11.34 -23.23
N LEU A 297 -2.63 -10.73 -22.37
CA LEU A 297 -2.73 -11.09 -20.95
C LEU A 297 -3.76 -12.20 -20.81
N LEU A 298 -3.29 -13.43 -20.63
CA LEU A 298 -4.15 -14.61 -20.43
C LEU A 298 -4.42 -14.81 -18.93
N PRO A 299 -5.67 -14.67 -18.46
CA PRO A 299 -6.00 -14.73 -17.04
C PRO A 299 -5.92 -16.14 -16.46
N ASP A 300 -5.36 -16.24 -15.26
CA ASP A 300 -5.34 -17.47 -14.47
C ASP A 300 -6.52 -17.49 -13.49
N ARG A 301 -7.45 -18.43 -13.69
CA ARG A 301 -8.67 -18.59 -12.88
C ARG A 301 -8.39 -18.71 -11.38
N ASN A 302 -7.31 -19.37 -11.00
CA ASN A 302 -6.98 -19.66 -9.59
C ASN A 302 -6.38 -18.44 -8.86
N SER A 303 -6.11 -17.36 -9.60
CA SER A 303 -5.42 -16.17 -9.13
C SER A 303 -6.35 -14.98 -8.86
N ARG A 304 -7.66 -15.13 -9.09
CA ARG A 304 -8.64 -14.04 -8.94
C ARG A 304 -8.69 -13.54 -7.49
N VAL A 305 -8.59 -12.23 -7.34
CA VAL A 305 -8.74 -11.50 -6.08
C VAL A 305 -10.00 -10.67 -6.16
N ARG A 306 -10.91 -10.84 -5.20
CA ARG A 306 -12.16 -10.08 -5.15
C ARG A 306 -12.51 -9.66 -3.73
N ILE A 307 -12.56 -8.35 -3.50
CA ILE A 307 -12.95 -7.73 -2.22
C ILE A 307 -14.18 -6.86 -2.46
N ILE A 308 -15.32 -7.30 -1.92
CA ILE A 308 -16.63 -6.69 -2.18
C ILE A 308 -16.85 -5.47 -1.28
N ASN A 309 -16.40 -5.52 -0.03
CA ASN A 309 -16.60 -4.48 0.97
C ASN A 309 -15.25 -4.03 1.53
N GLY A 310 -15.12 -2.73 1.80
CA GLY A 310 -13.97 -2.13 2.46
C GLY A 310 -14.38 -1.01 3.42
N PRO A 311 -13.39 -0.29 3.99
CA PRO A 311 -13.62 0.81 4.92
C PRO A 311 -14.61 1.86 4.42
N ASN A 312 -14.65 2.12 3.10
CA ASN A 312 -15.59 3.04 2.50
C ASN A 312 -16.65 2.26 1.68
N PRO A 313 -17.92 2.21 2.15
CA PRO A 313 -18.98 1.40 1.54
C PRO A 313 -19.42 1.89 0.15
N THR A 314 -19.01 3.09 -0.27
CA THR A 314 -19.31 3.61 -1.62
C THR A 314 -18.20 3.30 -2.64
N THR A 315 -17.10 2.68 -2.19
CA THR A 315 -16.00 2.31 -3.08
C THR A 315 -16.42 1.12 -3.94
N PRO A 316 -16.12 1.14 -5.26
CA PRO A 316 -16.35 -0.02 -6.13
C PRO A 316 -15.63 -1.27 -5.62
N THR A 317 -16.15 -2.44 -5.99
CA THR A 317 -15.50 -3.73 -5.73
C THR A 317 -14.07 -3.72 -6.28
N PHE A 318 -13.13 -4.18 -5.46
CA PHE A 318 -11.76 -4.39 -5.86
C PHE A 318 -11.63 -5.82 -6.42
N ASP A 319 -11.58 -5.95 -7.75
CA ASP A 319 -11.59 -7.23 -8.47
C ASP A 319 -10.49 -7.26 -9.55
N PHE A 320 -9.54 -8.18 -9.43
CA PHE A 320 -8.51 -8.38 -10.43
C PHE A 320 -8.07 -9.84 -10.54
N ILE A 321 -7.46 -10.20 -11.68
CA ILE A 321 -6.97 -11.56 -11.97
C ILE A 321 -5.56 -11.48 -12.53
N HIS A 322 -4.62 -12.25 -11.97
CA HIS A 322 -3.26 -12.33 -12.50
C HIS A 322 -3.25 -13.06 -13.84
N CYS A 323 -2.41 -12.57 -14.75
CA CYS A 323 -2.32 -13.05 -16.11
C CYS A 323 -0.89 -13.45 -16.45
N ASN A 324 -0.77 -14.46 -17.30
CA ASN A 324 0.49 -14.71 -18.02
C ASN A 324 0.49 -13.89 -19.31
N ILE A 325 1.67 -13.40 -19.69
CA ILE A 325 1.84 -12.72 -20.97
C ILE A 325 2.19 -13.78 -22.02
N ILE A 326 1.40 -13.84 -23.08
CA ILE A 326 1.57 -14.79 -24.19
C ILE A 326 1.65 -14.04 -25.52
N GLU A 327 2.28 -14.67 -26.50
CA GLU A 327 2.23 -14.26 -27.90
C GLU A 327 0.82 -14.49 -28.47
N THR A 328 0.52 -13.86 -29.61
CA THR A 328 -0.77 -14.02 -30.30
C THR A 328 -1.04 -15.44 -30.80
N ASP A 329 0.00 -16.26 -30.96
CA ASP A 329 -0.10 -17.68 -31.30
C ASP A 329 -0.34 -18.61 -30.09
N GLY A 330 -0.45 -18.03 -28.88
CA GLY A 330 -0.69 -18.75 -27.64
C GLY A 330 0.57 -19.18 -26.89
N LYS A 331 1.77 -18.97 -27.44
CA LYS A 331 3.02 -19.36 -26.75
C LYS A 331 3.35 -18.42 -25.59
N ALA A 332 3.99 -18.98 -24.57
CA ALA A 332 4.55 -18.21 -23.46
C ALA A 332 5.53 -17.15 -23.96
N TRP A 333 5.34 -15.88 -23.56
CA TRP A 333 6.26 -14.81 -23.90
C TRP A 333 7.47 -14.81 -22.96
N SER A 334 8.68 -14.77 -23.52
CA SER A 334 9.94 -14.88 -22.76
C SER A 334 10.16 -13.75 -21.76
N GLY A 335 9.56 -12.57 -21.99
CA GLY A 335 9.63 -11.43 -21.08
C GLY A 335 8.63 -11.46 -19.93
N CYS A 336 7.81 -12.52 -19.79
CA CYS A 336 6.80 -12.61 -18.74
C CYS A 336 7.41 -13.08 -17.39
N PRO A 337 7.42 -12.24 -16.33
CA PRO A 337 8.04 -12.62 -15.06
C PRO A 337 7.29 -13.76 -14.35
N ARG A 338 5.97 -13.76 -14.43
CA ARG A 338 5.11 -14.78 -13.82
C ARG A 338 5.33 -16.16 -14.45
N GLU A 339 5.47 -16.19 -15.78
CA GLU A 339 5.72 -17.41 -16.54
C GLU A 339 7.14 -17.95 -16.29
N LEU A 340 8.14 -17.08 -16.20
CA LEU A 340 9.50 -17.47 -15.80
C LEU A 340 9.50 -18.20 -14.45
N LEU A 341 8.81 -17.65 -13.44
CA LEU A 341 8.68 -18.28 -12.14
C LEU A 341 7.93 -19.63 -12.24
N ARG A 342 6.84 -19.68 -13.01
CA ARG A 342 6.06 -20.91 -13.21
C ARG A 342 6.91 -22.03 -13.79
N GLN A 343 7.70 -21.73 -14.82
CA GLN A 343 8.60 -22.70 -15.47
C GLN A 343 9.68 -23.18 -14.50
N GLU A 344 10.24 -22.28 -13.69
CA GLU A 344 11.25 -22.66 -12.71
C GLU A 344 10.69 -23.56 -11.60
N ILE A 345 9.48 -23.27 -11.10
CA ILE A 345 8.80 -24.13 -10.13
C ILE A 345 8.49 -25.51 -10.73
N GLN A 346 8.06 -25.55 -11.99
CA GLN A 346 7.84 -26.80 -12.71
C GLN A 346 9.15 -27.59 -12.86
N ARG A 347 10.28 -26.92 -13.09
CA ARG A 347 11.62 -27.53 -13.12
C ARG A 347 11.99 -28.17 -11.79
N TYR A 348 11.73 -27.49 -10.66
CA TYR A 348 11.92 -28.06 -9.31
C TYR A 348 11.10 -29.34 -9.12
N HIS A 349 9.85 -29.33 -9.57
CA HIS A 349 8.95 -30.47 -9.45
C HIS A 349 9.38 -31.65 -10.35
N ASP A 350 9.51 -31.41 -11.65
CA ASP A 350 9.64 -32.49 -12.65
C ASP A 350 11.03 -33.10 -12.70
N ILE A 351 12.07 -32.29 -12.52
CA ILE A 351 13.46 -32.75 -12.63
C ILE A 351 13.99 -33.23 -11.28
N PHE A 352 13.65 -32.51 -10.20
CA PHE A 352 14.25 -32.76 -8.89
C PHE A 352 13.30 -33.45 -7.90
N GLY A 353 12.01 -33.59 -8.24
CA GLY A 353 11.02 -34.16 -7.30
C GLY A 353 10.83 -33.29 -6.06
N MET A 354 10.95 -31.97 -6.22
CA MET A 354 10.94 -31.01 -5.12
C MET A 354 9.80 -30.01 -5.25
N ARG A 355 9.26 -29.60 -4.09
CA ARG A 355 8.30 -28.51 -3.95
C ARG A 355 8.95 -27.35 -3.22
N VAL A 356 8.70 -26.14 -3.72
CA VAL A 356 9.17 -24.91 -3.09
C VAL A 356 8.01 -24.28 -2.35
N LYS A 357 8.19 -24.05 -1.05
CA LYS A 357 7.22 -23.40 -0.19
C LYS A 357 7.84 -22.11 0.34
N ALA A 358 7.10 -21.00 0.29
CA ALA A 358 7.64 -19.71 0.68
C ALA A 358 6.58 -18.72 1.17
N ALA A 359 7.03 -17.71 1.90
CA ALA A 359 6.26 -16.57 2.38
C ALA A 359 7.07 -15.29 2.29
N PHE A 360 6.41 -14.19 1.91
CA PHE A 360 6.99 -12.86 1.99
C PHE A 360 6.52 -12.14 3.25
N GLU A 361 7.44 -11.46 3.92
CA GLU A 361 7.16 -10.48 4.96
C GLU A 361 7.31 -9.08 4.35
N HIS A 362 6.28 -8.24 4.44
CA HIS A 362 6.28 -6.91 3.84
C HIS A 362 6.19 -5.82 4.89
N GLU A 363 7.24 -5.02 5.00
CA GLU A 363 7.21 -3.76 5.71
C GLU A 363 6.70 -2.64 4.80
N PHE A 364 5.95 -1.70 5.36
CA PHE A 364 5.47 -0.51 4.67
C PHE A 364 5.27 0.65 5.62
N THR A 365 5.25 1.86 5.05
CA THR A 365 4.99 3.10 5.78
C THR A 365 3.61 3.64 5.43
N LEU A 366 2.84 4.06 6.44
CA LEU A 366 1.58 4.78 6.26
C LEU A 366 1.78 6.29 6.42
N ASN A 367 1.27 7.04 5.45
CA ASN A 367 1.26 8.50 5.45
C ASN A 367 -0.18 9.02 5.35
N GLY A 368 -0.50 10.12 6.04
CA GLY A 368 -1.81 10.77 5.97
C GLY A 368 -2.04 11.72 7.15
N ARG A 369 -3.06 12.58 7.07
CA ARG A 369 -3.38 13.56 8.14
C ARG A 369 -3.65 12.92 9.50
N GLN A 370 -4.04 11.65 9.50
CA GLN A 370 -4.31 10.87 10.69
C GLN A 370 -3.07 10.21 11.28
N CYS A 371 -1.91 10.18 10.62
CA CYS A 371 -0.70 9.52 11.14
C CYS A 371 0.05 10.44 12.11
N MET A 372 0.27 10.01 13.36
CA MET A 372 1.06 10.74 14.35
C MET A 372 2.55 10.40 14.25
N SER A 373 3.43 11.41 14.25
CA SER A 373 4.87 11.24 13.96
C SER A 373 5.71 10.67 15.11
N ASP A 374 5.20 10.67 16.34
CA ASP A 374 6.03 10.49 17.55
C ASP A 374 5.59 9.29 18.42
N LEU A 375 4.99 8.26 17.81
CA LEU A 375 4.65 7.04 18.53
C LEU A 375 5.88 6.13 18.69
N PRO A 376 6.11 5.53 19.88
CA PRO A 376 7.25 4.65 20.08
C PRO A 376 7.19 3.40 19.17
N ALA A 377 8.34 2.98 18.68
CA ALA A 377 8.53 1.74 17.92
C ALA A 377 7.93 0.54 18.65
N PHE A 378 7.37 -0.41 17.90
CA PHE A 378 6.78 -1.65 18.40
C PHE A 378 5.68 -1.48 19.47
N SER A 379 5.19 -0.26 19.71
CA SER A 379 4.31 0.00 20.85
C SER A 379 2.86 -0.36 20.57
N LEU A 380 2.15 -0.82 21.61
CA LEU A 380 0.70 -0.98 21.56
C LEU A 380 0.00 0.31 21.13
N ARG A 381 0.53 1.47 21.51
CA ARG A 381 -0.02 2.78 21.10
C ARG A 381 0.08 2.98 19.59
N ALA A 382 1.22 2.65 18.98
CA ALA A 382 1.39 2.70 17.52
C ALA A 382 0.43 1.76 16.79
N HIS A 383 0.18 0.56 17.33
CA HIS A 383 -0.81 -0.36 16.80
C HIS A 383 -2.25 0.19 16.96
N ARG A 384 -2.63 0.63 18.17
CA ARG A 384 -3.98 1.13 18.46
C ARG A 384 -4.34 2.36 17.63
N HIS A 385 -3.36 3.18 17.28
CA HIS A 385 -3.53 4.36 16.44
C HIS A 385 -4.02 4.04 15.02
N VAL A 386 -3.68 2.85 14.51
CA VAL A 386 -4.12 2.37 13.19
C VAL A 386 -5.01 1.13 13.30
N ALA A 387 -5.66 0.90 14.45
CA ALA A 387 -6.42 -0.32 14.70
C ALA A 387 -7.53 -0.57 13.65
N ASP A 388 -8.23 0.49 13.23
CA ASP A 388 -9.27 0.37 12.21
C ASP A 388 -8.69 -0.01 10.85
N PHE A 389 -7.57 0.62 10.46
CA PHE A 389 -6.85 0.26 9.24
C PHE A 389 -6.34 -1.18 9.29
N ALA A 390 -5.73 -1.58 10.40
CA ALA A 390 -5.21 -2.94 10.60
C ALA A 390 -6.33 -3.99 10.51
N GLY A 391 -7.47 -3.73 11.16
CA GLY A 391 -8.64 -4.61 11.13
C GLY A 391 -9.21 -4.77 9.72
N TRP A 392 -9.38 -3.67 8.98
CA TRP A 392 -9.84 -3.71 7.59
C TRP A 392 -8.84 -4.39 6.67
N LEU A 393 -7.54 -4.12 6.83
CA LEU A 393 -6.49 -4.73 6.03
C LEU A 393 -6.45 -6.25 6.21
N VAL A 394 -6.42 -6.73 7.46
CA VAL A 394 -6.41 -8.17 7.76
C VAL A 394 -7.66 -8.84 7.19
N THR A 395 -8.84 -8.23 7.35
CA THR A 395 -10.10 -8.75 6.81
C THR A 395 -10.08 -8.83 5.28
N ALA A 396 -9.55 -7.80 4.62
CA ALA A 396 -9.44 -7.74 3.17
C ALA A 396 -8.45 -8.80 2.62
N LEU A 397 -7.31 -8.98 3.29
CA LEU A 397 -6.32 -9.99 2.93
C LEU A 397 -6.84 -11.42 3.14
N GLN A 398 -7.60 -11.65 4.22
CA GLN A 398 -8.26 -12.93 4.47
C GLN A 398 -9.29 -13.25 3.38
N SER A 399 -10.13 -12.29 3.00
CA SER A 399 -11.14 -12.50 1.95
C SER A 399 -10.51 -12.72 0.57
N ALA A 400 -9.31 -12.17 0.33
CA ALA A 400 -8.51 -12.40 -0.86
C ALA A 400 -7.68 -13.70 -0.83
N GLY A 401 -7.78 -14.53 0.22
CA GLY A 401 -7.02 -15.80 0.31
C GLY A 401 -5.51 -15.65 0.53
N VAL A 402 -5.07 -14.49 1.03
CA VAL A 402 -3.64 -14.20 1.31
C VAL A 402 -3.18 -14.83 2.63
N GLU A 403 -4.11 -15.16 3.53
CA GLU A 403 -3.85 -15.82 4.83
C GLU A 403 -2.85 -15.04 5.73
N PRO A 404 -3.18 -13.79 6.13
CA PRO A 404 -2.33 -13.02 7.03
C PRO A 404 -2.20 -13.69 8.41
N GLU A 405 -0.98 -13.74 8.95
CA GLU A 405 -0.67 -14.25 10.28
C GLU A 405 -0.65 -13.13 11.33
N MET A 406 0.15 -12.09 11.09
CA MET A 406 0.40 -11.03 12.06
C MET A 406 0.45 -9.67 11.37
N PHE A 407 -0.10 -8.67 12.05
CA PHE A 407 0.08 -7.26 11.74
C PHE A 407 0.75 -6.59 12.95
N LEU A 408 1.83 -5.84 12.73
CA LEU A 408 2.59 -5.24 13.83
C LEU A 408 3.19 -3.88 13.46
N PRO A 409 3.28 -2.92 14.42
CA PRO A 409 4.08 -1.72 14.24
C PRO A 409 5.56 -2.07 14.29
N GLU A 410 6.34 -1.45 13.42
CA GLU A 410 7.76 -1.72 13.25
C GLU A 410 8.66 -0.66 13.92
N TYR A 411 9.97 -0.77 13.71
CA TYR A 411 10.97 0.15 14.26
C TYR A 411 10.80 1.59 13.76
N GLY A 412 10.42 1.77 12.51
CA GLY A 412 10.23 3.08 11.88
C GLY A 412 8.96 3.81 12.27
N ARG A 413 8.96 5.13 12.07
CA ARG A 413 7.78 5.98 12.30
C ARG A 413 6.69 5.64 11.31
N SER A 414 5.48 5.37 11.82
CA SER A 414 4.34 4.91 11.02
C SER A 414 4.68 3.73 10.10
N GLN A 415 5.66 2.92 10.51
CA GLN A 415 6.06 1.71 9.82
C GLN A 415 5.32 0.53 10.42
N TYR A 416 4.85 -0.35 9.55
CA TYR A 416 4.11 -1.54 9.90
C TYR A 416 4.59 -2.71 9.06
N GLU A 417 4.43 -3.90 9.59
CA GLU A 417 4.72 -5.14 8.90
C GLU A 417 3.48 -6.03 8.91
N ILE A 418 3.31 -6.78 7.81
CA ILE A 418 2.37 -7.88 7.74
C ILE A 418 3.06 -9.15 7.27
N THR A 419 2.79 -10.25 7.97
CA THR A 419 3.30 -11.59 7.65
C THR A 419 2.14 -12.48 7.23
N CYS A 420 2.41 -13.46 6.38
CA CYS A 420 1.40 -14.36 5.81
C CYS A 420 1.86 -15.81 5.89
N GLN A 421 0.88 -16.73 5.90
CA GLN A 421 1.17 -18.16 5.86
C GLN A 421 1.93 -18.53 4.57
N PRO A 422 2.91 -19.43 4.66
CA PRO A 422 3.65 -19.88 3.49
C PRO A 422 2.78 -20.76 2.60
N THR A 423 2.89 -20.53 1.29
CA THR A 423 2.21 -21.30 0.26
C THR A 423 3.22 -21.87 -0.74
N GLU A 424 2.74 -22.58 -1.75
CA GLU A 424 3.56 -23.24 -2.76
C GLU A 424 3.32 -22.62 -4.13
N GLY A 425 4.28 -22.85 -5.04
CA GLY A 425 4.09 -22.52 -6.43
C GLY A 425 4.06 -21.02 -6.72
N ILE A 426 3.44 -20.66 -7.84
CA ILE A 426 3.30 -19.27 -8.30
C ILE A 426 2.44 -18.42 -7.35
N ALA A 427 1.57 -19.07 -6.56
CA ALA A 427 0.72 -18.41 -5.58
C ALA A 427 1.52 -17.64 -4.53
N VAL A 428 2.78 -18.02 -4.25
CA VAL A 428 3.67 -17.27 -3.35
C VAL A 428 3.89 -15.85 -3.85
N ALA A 429 4.21 -15.69 -5.15
CA ALA A 429 4.45 -14.39 -5.75
C ALA A 429 3.14 -13.61 -5.95
N ASP A 430 2.07 -14.29 -6.37
CA ASP A 430 0.75 -13.67 -6.52
C ASP A 430 0.26 -13.10 -5.18
N ARG A 431 0.42 -13.84 -4.06
CA ARG A 431 0.09 -13.33 -2.70
C ARG A 431 0.90 -12.09 -2.32
N ALA A 432 2.17 -12.03 -2.70
CA ALA A 432 3.02 -10.87 -2.44
C ALA A 432 2.52 -9.63 -3.18
N VAL A 433 1.99 -9.79 -4.40
CA VAL A 433 1.36 -8.71 -5.17
C VAL A 433 0.02 -8.33 -4.55
N ASN A 434 -0.82 -9.33 -4.23
CA ASN A 434 -2.13 -9.13 -3.59
C ASN A 434 -1.99 -8.30 -2.32
N LEU A 435 -1.05 -8.67 -1.44
CA LEU A 435 -0.76 -7.95 -0.21
C LEU A 435 -0.49 -6.47 -0.48
N ARG A 436 0.40 -6.15 -1.43
CA ARG A 436 0.77 -4.77 -1.76
C ARG A 436 -0.42 -3.98 -2.32
N GLU A 437 -1.15 -4.53 -3.27
CA GLU A 437 -2.26 -3.81 -3.90
C GLU A 437 -3.47 -3.64 -2.97
N ILE A 438 -3.80 -4.66 -2.17
CA ILE A 438 -4.85 -4.59 -1.15
C ILE A 438 -4.48 -3.56 -0.07
N THR A 439 -3.23 -3.55 0.40
CA THR A 439 -2.77 -2.58 1.39
C THR A 439 -2.90 -1.14 0.89
N ARG A 440 -2.52 -0.90 -0.37
CA ARG A 440 -2.68 0.41 -1.02
C ARG A 440 -4.15 0.80 -1.16
N ASP A 441 -5.02 -0.13 -1.55
CA ASP A 441 -6.44 0.18 -1.72
C ASP A 441 -7.14 0.48 -0.39
N ILE A 442 -6.90 -0.32 0.65
CA ILE A 442 -7.45 -0.06 1.99
C ILE A 442 -6.96 1.28 2.53
N ALA A 443 -5.66 1.60 2.37
CA ALA A 443 -5.13 2.90 2.75
C ALA A 443 -5.83 4.03 1.98
N ARG A 444 -5.99 3.89 0.66
CA ARG A 444 -6.67 4.87 -0.20
C ARG A 444 -8.10 5.11 0.25
N GLN A 445 -8.87 4.06 0.55
CA GLN A 445 -10.25 4.19 1.03
C GLN A 445 -10.35 4.97 2.35
N MET A 446 -9.30 4.94 3.16
CA MET A 446 -9.20 5.65 4.44
C MET A 446 -8.48 7.01 4.34
N ASN A 447 -8.24 7.54 3.12
CA ASN A 447 -7.49 8.77 2.87
C ASN A 447 -6.06 8.74 3.44
N MET A 448 -5.45 7.56 3.43
CA MET A 448 -4.05 7.30 3.76
C MET A 448 -3.30 6.86 2.50
N HIS A 449 -1.97 6.84 2.59
CA HIS A 449 -1.08 6.36 1.54
C HIS A 449 -0.09 5.35 2.10
N ALA A 450 -0.14 4.11 1.60
CA ALA A 450 0.83 3.08 1.92
C ALA A 450 2.02 3.11 0.94
N SER A 451 3.24 3.21 1.46
CA SER A 451 4.47 3.16 0.68
C SER A 451 5.30 1.94 1.05
N PHE A 452 5.67 1.16 0.03
CA PHE A 452 6.59 0.03 0.13
C PHE A 452 8.01 0.40 -0.38
N SER A 453 8.28 1.70 -0.54
CA SER A 453 9.62 2.15 -0.98
C SER A 453 10.68 1.67 0.02
N PRO A 454 11.82 1.10 -0.44
CA PRO A 454 12.89 0.66 0.45
C PRO A 454 13.36 1.76 1.39
N GLN A 455 13.40 3.00 0.90
CA GLN A 455 13.65 4.20 1.69
C GLN A 455 12.48 5.17 1.47
N PRO A 456 11.57 5.35 2.45
CA PRO A 456 10.38 6.17 2.26
C PRO A 456 10.67 7.68 2.26
N TYR A 457 11.64 8.12 3.06
CA TYR A 457 12.18 9.49 3.07
C TYR A 457 13.60 9.51 3.62
N VAL A 458 14.33 10.61 3.40
CA VAL A 458 15.72 10.76 3.87
C VAL A 458 15.78 10.64 5.39
N GLY A 459 16.60 9.73 5.91
CA GLY A 459 16.76 9.50 7.35
C GLY A 459 15.66 8.64 8.00
N ALA A 460 14.69 8.14 7.23
CA ALA A 460 13.73 7.15 7.71
C ALA A 460 14.40 5.80 7.99
N ILE A 461 13.76 4.99 8.85
CA ILE A 461 14.00 3.55 8.86
C ILE A 461 13.47 2.97 7.54
N SER A 462 14.23 2.05 6.96
CA SER A 462 13.95 1.46 5.66
C SER A 462 12.88 0.38 5.73
N ASN A 463 12.08 0.22 4.67
CA ASN A 463 11.18 -0.92 4.53
C ASN A 463 11.90 -2.11 3.88
N GLY A 464 11.88 -3.25 4.56
CA GLY A 464 12.34 -4.54 4.06
C GLY A 464 11.23 -5.37 3.38
N VAL A 465 11.68 -6.29 2.54
CA VAL A 465 10.89 -7.46 2.16
C VAL A 465 11.76 -8.68 2.42
N HIS A 466 11.31 -9.54 3.34
CA HIS A 466 12.01 -10.79 3.63
C HIS A 466 11.29 -11.96 2.96
N LEU A 467 12.06 -12.91 2.42
CA LEU A 467 11.53 -14.12 1.81
C LEU A 467 11.95 -15.32 2.67
N HIS A 468 10.97 -15.95 3.29
CA HIS A 468 11.14 -17.25 3.94
C HIS A 468 10.92 -18.34 2.90
N LEU A 469 11.85 -19.29 2.80
CA LEU A 469 11.78 -20.36 1.81
C LEU A 469 12.16 -21.69 2.45
N SER A 470 11.38 -22.73 2.13
CA SER A 470 11.70 -24.12 2.38
C SER A 470 11.53 -24.95 1.10
N ILE A 471 12.29 -26.04 1.03
CA ILE A 471 12.17 -27.05 -0.03
C ILE A 471 11.71 -28.34 0.62
N GLN A 472 10.72 -28.97 0.01
CA GLN A 472 10.16 -30.25 0.42
C GLN A 472 10.26 -31.27 -0.72
N ASP A 473 10.24 -32.55 -0.40
CA ASP A 473 9.99 -33.58 -1.43
C ASP A 473 8.50 -33.62 -1.80
N LEU A 474 8.15 -34.49 -2.76
CA LEU A 474 6.75 -34.68 -3.17
C LEU A 474 5.87 -35.25 -2.05
N ASP A 475 6.45 -35.90 -1.02
CA ASP A 475 5.74 -36.41 0.16
C ASP A 475 5.57 -35.35 1.26
N GLY A 476 6.23 -34.20 1.13
CA GLY A 476 6.12 -33.06 2.06
C GLY A 476 7.17 -33.04 3.16
N ARG A 477 8.19 -33.90 3.08
CA ARG A 477 9.30 -33.93 4.04
C ARG A 477 10.24 -32.75 3.77
N PRO A 478 10.69 -32.03 4.81
CA PRO A 478 11.58 -30.89 4.63
C PRO A 478 12.97 -31.34 4.21
N LEU A 479 13.46 -30.83 3.08
CA LEU A 479 14.76 -31.22 2.51
C LEU A 479 15.91 -30.30 2.92
N LEU A 480 15.63 -29.06 3.34
CA LEU A 480 16.67 -28.14 3.84
C LEU A 480 17.05 -28.41 5.30
N TYR A 481 16.27 -29.20 6.01
CA TYR A 481 16.45 -29.46 7.45
C TYR A 481 17.06 -30.86 7.67
N GLN A 482 18.07 -30.92 8.53
CA GLN A 482 18.61 -32.20 9.01
C GLN A 482 19.05 -32.05 10.46
N GLU A 483 18.38 -32.79 11.34
CA GLU A 483 18.67 -32.82 12.78
C GLU A 483 20.12 -33.23 13.06
N GLY A 484 20.78 -32.53 13.98
CA GLY A 484 22.14 -32.86 14.44
C GLY A 484 23.27 -32.33 13.55
N ARG A 485 22.96 -31.73 12.39
CA ARG A 485 23.93 -30.96 11.60
C ARG A 485 24.06 -29.53 12.10
N ARG A 486 25.12 -28.83 11.67
CA ARG A 486 25.36 -27.44 12.06
C ARG A 486 24.19 -26.55 11.60
N TYR A 487 23.55 -25.87 12.55
CA TYR A 487 22.35 -25.05 12.34
C TYR A 487 21.12 -25.84 11.84
N ASP A 488 21.12 -27.16 12.03
CA ASP A 488 20.12 -28.11 11.52
C ASP A 488 19.89 -28.01 10.00
N LEU A 489 20.91 -27.57 9.26
CA LEU A 489 20.88 -27.45 7.82
C LEU A 489 21.36 -28.77 7.20
N SER A 490 20.58 -29.32 6.27
CA SER A 490 20.98 -30.52 5.52
C SER A 490 22.14 -30.20 4.57
N GLU A 491 22.79 -31.23 4.04
CA GLU A 491 23.81 -31.05 2.98
C GLU A 491 23.23 -30.32 1.76
N LEU A 492 22.00 -30.66 1.35
CA LEU A 492 21.29 -29.91 0.32
C LEU A 492 21.08 -28.45 0.73
N GLY A 493 20.70 -28.20 1.97
CA GLY A 493 20.51 -26.85 2.50
C GLY A 493 21.79 -26.02 2.52
N GLU A 494 22.93 -26.65 2.84
CA GLU A 494 24.25 -26.02 2.76
C GLU A 494 24.59 -25.64 1.32
N HIS A 495 24.37 -26.53 0.35
CA HIS A 495 24.59 -26.25 -1.07
C HIS A 495 23.65 -25.19 -1.62
N TRP A 496 22.38 -25.24 -1.24
CA TRP A 496 21.39 -24.24 -1.63
C TRP A 496 21.79 -22.85 -1.10
N ALA A 497 22.13 -22.76 0.19
CA ALA A 497 22.59 -21.52 0.81
C ALA A 497 23.89 -21.01 0.17
N ALA A 498 24.83 -21.90 -0.13
CA ALA A 498 26.08 -21.55 -0.81
C ALA A 498 25.82 -20.99 -2.21
N GLY A 499 24.90 -21.58 -2.98
CA GLY A 499 24.49 -21.07 -4.30
C GLY A 499 23.88 -19.67 -4.22
N VAL A 500 22.97 -19.45 -3.26
CA VAL A 500 22.37 -18.13 -3.03
C VAL A 500 23.43 -17.09 -2.69
N LEU A 501 24.35 -17.40 -1.77
CA LEU A 501 25.42 -16.47 -1.38
C LEU A 501 26.41 -16.21 -2.53
N HIS A 502 26.76 -17.24 -3.29
CA HIS A 502 27.66 -17.12 -4.43
C HIS A 502 27.10 -16.19 -5.51
N HIS A 503 25.80 -16.32 -5.81
CA HIS A 503 25.13 -15.50 -6.82
C HIS A 503 24.52 -14.21 -6.27
N LEU A 504 24.63 -13.95 -4.96
CA LEU A 504 23.98 -12.82 -4.30
C LEU A 504 24.28 -11.46 -4.96
N PRO A 505 25.51 -11.13 -5.39
CA PRO A 505 25.77 -9.88 -6.10
C PRO A 505 24.93 -9.68 -7.37
N ALA A 506 24.69 -10.76 -8.12
CA ALA A 506 23.82 -10.73 -9.30
C ALA A 506 22.35 -10.72 -8.90
N LEU A 507 21.98 -11.50 -7.87
CA LEU A 507 20.60 -11.53 -7.35
C LEU A 507 20.15 -10.15 -6.84
N CYS A 508 21.05 -9.33 -6.29
CA CYS A 508 20.74 -7.96 -5.88
C CYS A 508 20.18 -7.10 -7.02
N ALA A 509 20.57 -7.35 -8.28
CA ALA A 509 19.99 -6.63 -9.42
C ALA A 509 18.49 -6.93 -9.62
N LEU A 510 18.01 -8.07 -9.10
CA LEU A 510 16.63 -8.53 -9.20
C LEU A 510 15.85 -8.35 -7.88
N THR A 511 16.51 -8.51 -6.74
CA THR A 511 15.90 -8.44 -5.40
C THR A 511 16.01 -7.06 -4.74
N ALA A 512 16.94 -6.22 -5.22
CA ALA A 512 17.09 -4.81 -4.86
C ALA A 512 17.20 -3.93 -6.13
N PRO A 513 16.20 -3.97 -7.04
CA PRO A 513 16.35 -3.57 -8.43
C PRO A 513 16.31 -2.05 -8.69
N THR A 514 16.18 -1.22 -7.66
CA THR A 514 16.04 0.25 -7.83
C THR A 514 17.19 1.01 -7.18
N PRO A 515 17.55 2.21 -7.69
CA PRO A 515 18.57 3.05 -7.04
C PRO A 515 18.29 3.32 -5.55
N VAL A 516 17.01 3.46 -5.19
CA VAL A 516 16.57 3.69 -3.80
C VAL A 516 16.83 2.45 -2.92
N SER A 517 16.88 1.24 -3.49
CA SER A 517 17.20 0.02 -2.74
C SER A 517 18.60 0.07 -2.13
N TYR A 518 19.56 0.69 -2.82
CA TYR A 518 20.94 0.85 -2.33
C TYR A 518 21.08 1.93 -1.26
N MET A 519 20.05 2.78 -1.07
CA MET A 519 19.99 3.65 0.10
C MET A 519 19.69 2.86 1.38
N ARG A 520 18.94 1.75 1.26
CA ARG A 520 18.64 0.80 2.34
C ARG A 520 19.80 -0.16 2.62
N LEU A 521 20.44 -0.73 1.58
CA LEU A 521 21.50 -1.74 1.72
C LEU A 521 22.80 -1.13 2.27
N LYS A 522 22.82 -0.89 3.58
CA LYS A 522 23.94 -0.31 4.34
C LYS A 522 24.11 -1.05 5.67
N PRO A 523 25.36 -1.23 6.14
CA PRO A 523 25.62 -1.82 7.45
C PRO A 523 24.87 -1.10 8.59
N HIS A 524 24.46 -1.83 9.63
CA HIS A 524 23.83 -1.29 10.86
C HIS A 524 22.42 -0.68 10.69
N HIS A 525 21.72 -0.98 9.60
CA HIS A 525 20.35 -0.49 9.34
C HIS A 525 19.30 -1.62 9.25
N TRP A 526 19.48 -2.73 9.97
CA TRP A 526 18.63 -3.93 9.82
C TRP A 526 18.50 -4.38 8.36
N SER A 527 19.57 -4.19 7.59
CA SER A 527 19.63 -4.51 6.17
C SER A 527 20.73 -5.55 5.93
N ALA A 528 20.50 -6.34 4.88
CA ALA A 528 21.39 -7.38 4.38
C ALA A 528 22.60 -6.76 3.66
N ALA A 529 23.56 -6.22 4.42
CA ALA A 529 24.73 -5.54 3.85
C ALA A 529 25.93 -6.46 3.56
N TYR A 530 25.93 -7.68 4.11
CA TYR A 530 27.05 -8.61 4.02
C TYR A 530 26.66 -9.93 3.36
N VAL A 531 27.45 -10.36 2.38
CA VAL A 531 27.32 -11.69 1.75
C VAL A 531 27.77 -12.76 2.75
N CYS A 532 26.88 -13.13 3.67
CA CYS A 532 27.14 -14.14 4.67
C CYS A 532 25.87 -14.88 5.10
N LEU A 533 26.09 -16.11 5.59
CA LEU A 533 25.08 -16.90 6.28
C LEU A 533 25.09 -16.55 7.77
N GLY A 534 23.93 -16.18 8.30
CA GLY A 534 23.76 -15.84 9.71
C GLY A 534 22.82 -16.80 10.43
N TYR A 535 23.23 -17.29 11.59
CA TYR A 535 22.31 -17.89 12.54
C TYR A 535 21.86 -16.83 13.54
N ARG A 536 20.56 -16.50 13.55
CA ARG A 536 19.98 -15.42 14.40
C ARG A 536 20.61 -14.03 14.20
N ASN A 537 21.32 -13.82 13.08
CA ASN A 537 21.89 -12.53 12.72
C ASN A 537 21.01 -11.86 11.66
N ARG A 538 20.48 -10.67 11.93
CA ARG A 538 19.66 -9.87 11.00
C ARG A 538 20.49 -8.98 10.05
N GLU A 539 21.81 -8.88 10.24
CA GLU A 539 22.71 -8.21 9.28
C GLU A 539 23.21 -9.14 8.16
N ALA A 540 23.00 -10.46 8.32
CA ALA A 540 23.35 -11.44 7.32
C ALA A 540 22.37 -11.42 6.16
N SER A 541 22.87 -11.46 4.92
CA SER A 541 22.00 -11.50 3.75
C SER A 541 21.20 -12.79 3.60
N LEU A 542 21.68 -13.90 4.15
CA LEU A 542 20.91 -15.12 4.28
C LEU A 542 20.87 -15.54 5.75
N ARG A 543 19.67 -15.69 6.31
CA ARG A 543 19.46 -16.01 7.72
C ARG A 543 18.77 -17.36 7.88
N ILE A 544 19.34 -18.21 8.73
CA ILE A 544 18.67 -19.42 9.20
C ILE A 544 17.74 -19.03 10.36
N SER A 545 16.44 -19.26 10.17
CA SER A 545 15.40 -19.03 11.17
C SER A 545 15.22 -20.30 12.00
N PRO A 546 15.60 -20.31 13.29
CA PRO A 546 15.45 -21.51 14.12
C PRO A 546 13.98 -21.80 14.42
N THR A 547 13.60 -23.08 14.42
CA THR A 547 12.26 -23.56 14.77
C THR A 547 12.03 -23.42 16.28
N ILE A 548 11.02 -22.65 16.69
CA ILE A 548 10.81 -22.34 18.13
C ILE A 548 10.01 -23.45 18.86
N LEU A 549 9.19 -24.24 18.15
CA LEU A 549 8.73 -25.58 18.56
C LEU A 549 8.64 -26.46 17.32
N PHE A 550 9.16 -27.68 17.40
CA PHE A 550 9.23 -28.62 16.28
C PHE A 550 7.87 -29.29 16.05
N ALA A 551 7.52 -29.58 14.80
CA ALA A 551 6.31 -30.32 14.42
C ALA A 551 6.44 -31.83 14.73
N THR A 552 6.77 -32.14 15.98
CA THR A 552 6.98 -33.48 16.53
C THR A 552 6.24 -33.58 17.87
N SER A 553 6.41 -34.70 18.56
CA SER A 553 5.80 -34.93 19.87
C SER A 553 6.25 -33.91 20.92
N ILE A 554 5.44 -33.69 21.95
CA ILE A 554 5.84 -32.89 23.13
C ILE A 554 7.10 -33.48 23.78
N TYR A 555 7.22 -34.81 23.78
CA TYR A 555 8.39 -35.53 24.25
C TYR A 555 9.67 -35.07 23.54
N GLU A 556 9.69 -35.15 22.20
CA GLU A 556 10.87 -34.74 21.41
C GLU A 556 11.12 -33.23 21.49
N ASN A 557 10.05 -32.43 21.59
CA ASN A 557 10.18 -31.00 21.82
C ASN A 557 10.91 -30.68 23.13
N ILE A 558 10.67 -31.42 24.22
CA ILE A 558 11.39 -31.21 25.50
C ILE A 558 12.79 -31.84 25.41
N ARG A 559 12.91 -33.05 24.86
CA ARG A 559 14.17 -33.77 24.69
C ARG A 559 15.21 -33.01 23.89
N PHE A 560 14.80 -32.15 22.95
CA PHE A 560 15.71 -31.23 22.24
C PHE A 560 16.59 -30.38 23.19
N GLY A 561 16.14 -30.15 24.42
CA GLY A 561 16.99 -29.52 25.43
C GLY A 561 18.23 -30.37 25.76
N LYS A 562 18.12 -31.69 25.82
CA LYS A 562 19.24 -32.59 26.16
C LYS A 562 19.04 -33.91 25.42
N GLU A 563 19.83 -34.13 24.36
CA GLU A 563 19.67 -35.26 23.42
C GLU A 563 19.60 -36.64 24.11
N ASN A 564 20.39 -36.81 25.18
CA ASN A 564 20.44 -38.03 25.99
C ASN A 564 19.54 -37.98 27.23
N ALA A 565 18.55 -37.07 27.28
CA ALA A 565 17.62 -36.99 28.39
C ALA A 565 16.79 -38.27 28.47
N THR A 566 16.81 -38.87 29.66
CA THR A 566 15.92 -39.98 29.99
C THR A 566 14.48 -39.49 30.05
N ARG A 567 13.53 -40.41 29.89
CA ARG A 567 12.10 -40.08 30.03
C ARG A 567 11.77 -39.49 31.40
N ALA A 568 12.43 -39.96 32.45
CA ALA A 568 12.27 -39.42 33.80
C ALA A 568 12.71 -37.95 33.87
N GLU A 569 13.84 -37.58 33.25
CA GLU A 569 14.31 -36.19 33.20
C GLU A 569 13.39 -35.28 32.40
N ILE A 570 12.81 -35.78 31.29
CA ILE A 570 11.84 -35.04 30.49
C ILE A 570 10.56 -34.77 31.27
N GLU A 571 10.04 -35.80 31.96
CA GLU A 571 8.84 -35.65 32.79
C GLU A 571 9.11 -34.72 33.98
N GLU A 572 10.29 -34.81 34.59
CA GLU A 572 10.69 -33.94 35.68
C GLU A 572 10.82 -32.48 35.23
N ALA A 573 11.48 -32.23 34.11
CA ALA A 573 11.56 -30.89 33.53
C ALA A 573 10.17 -30.33 33.17
N ALA A 574 9.27 -31.19 32.69
CA ALA A 574 7.88 -30.82 32.44
C ALA A 574 7.09 -30.54 33.73
N ARG A 575 7.36 -31.24 34.84
CA ARG A 575 6.74 -30.93 36.15
C ARG A 575 7.25 -29.58 36.68
N GLN A 576 8.55 -29.33 36.60
CA GLN A 576 9.15 -28.05 37.01
C GLN A 576 8.62 -26.87 36.19
N ALA A 577 8.31 -27.08 34.90
CA ALA A 577 7.66 -26.08 34.06
C ALA A 577 6.13 -26.03 34.17
N ASN A 578 5.53 -26.75 35.13
CA ASN A 578 4.08 -26.90 35.28
C ASN A 578 3.35 -27.37 34.00
N ALA A 579 4.05 -28.13 33.16
CA ALA A 579 3.54 -28.64 31.89
C ALA A 579 2.96 -30.05 32.01
N HIS A 580 3.45 -30.86 32.96
CA HIS A 580 3.10 -32.28 33.07
C HIS A 580 1.59 -32.54 33.13
N ASN A 581 0.85 -31.78 33.95
CA ASN A 581 -0.57 -32.05 34.19
C ASN A 581 -1.43 -31.85 32.93
N PHE A 582 -1.20 -30.78 32.17
CA PHE A 582 -1.95 -30.55 30.93
C PHE A 582 -1.49 -31.53 29.83
N ILE A 583 -0.18 -31.84 29.76
CA ILE A 583 0.33 -32.82 28.81
C ILE A 583 -0.38 -34.15 29.02
N MET A 584 -0.59 -34.58 30.27
CA MET A 584 -1.27 -35.83 30.60
C MET A 584 -2.78 -35.84 30.29
N GLN A 585 -3.40 -34.67 30.09
CA GLN A 585 -4.79 -34.53 29.66
C GLN A 585 -4.96 -34.61 28.13
N LEU A 586 -3.86 -34.48 27.36
CA LEU A 586 -3.91 -34.63 25.90
C LEU A 586 -4.11 -36.10 25.50
N PRO A 587 -4.81 -36.38 24.37
CA PRO A 587 -5.14 -37.76 23.95
C PRO A 587 -3.94 -38.71 23.89
N ASN A 588 -2.79 -38.22 23.39
CA ASN A 588 -1.56 -38.98 23.23
C ASN A 588 -0.48 -38.61 24.26
N LYS A 589 -0.84 -37.84 25.29
CA LYS A 589 0.07 -37.41 26.37
C LYS A 589 1.35 -36.77 25.81
N TYR A 590 2.52 -37.21 26.26
CA TYR A 590 3.83 -36.78 25.74
C TYR A 590 4.07 -37.12 24.26
N ALA A 591 3.38 -38.12 23.71
CA ALA A 591 3.46 -38.48 22.30
C ALA A 591 2.58 -37.58 21.40
N THR A 592 1.82 -36.63 21.98
CA THR A 592 1.00 -35.68 21.21
C THR A 592 1.88 -34.82 20.32
N VAL A 593 1.62 -34.84 19.02
CA VAL A 593 2.34 -34.06 18.00
C VAL A 593 1.74 -32.67 17.93
N VAL A 594 2.52 -31.62 18.19
CA VAL A 594 1.99 -30.27 18.42
C VAL A 594 1.80 -29.41 17.15
N GLY A 595 2.17 -29.93 15.98
CA GLY A 595 2.15 -29.21 14.70
C GLY A 595 3.22 -28.11 14.59
N GLU A 596 3.35 -27.48 13.42
CA GLU A 596 4.30 -26.36 13.22
C GLU A 596 4.01 -25.22 14.22
N ARG A 597 5.09 -24.69 14.83
CA ARG A 597 5.02 -23.66 15.89
C ARG A 597 4.10 -24.03 17.08
N GLY A 598 3.80 -25.32 17.26
CA GLY A 598 2.97 -25.83 18.35
C GLY A 598 1.49 -25.45 18.25
N ILE A 599 0.93 -25.21 17.05
CA ILE A 599 -0.43 -24.69 16.82
C ILE A 599 -1.55 -25.39 17.62
N GLN A 600 -1.35 -26.65 18.01
CA GLN A 600 -2.31 -27.43 18.81
C GLN A 600 -2.27 -27.12 20.33
N LEU A 601 -1.40 -26.22 20.76
CA LEU A 601 -1.26 -25.78 22.15
C LEU A 601 -1.66 -24.30 22.29
N SER A 602 -2.26 -23.94 23.42
CA SER A 602 -2.47 -22.53 23.80
C SER A 602 -1.13 -21.80 24.03
N GLY A 603 -1.14 -20.46 24.01
CA GLY A 603 0.08 -19.66 24.23
C GLY A 603 0.81 -19.99 25.54
N GLY A 604 0.06 -20.18 26.64
CA GLY A 604 0.64 -20.58 27.92
C GLY A 604 1.19 -22.01 27.93
N GLU A 605 0.52 -22.95 27.25
CA GLU A 605 1.03 -24.32 27.11
C GLU A 605 2.31 -24.38 26.28
N LYS A 606 2.40 -23.61 25.19
CA LYS A 606 3.63 -23.47 24.40
C LYS A 606 4.79 -22.97 25.25
N GLN A 607 4.59 -21.90 26.01
CA GLN A 607 5.63 -21.33 26.87
C GLN A 607 6.11 -22.34 27.93
N ARG A 608 5.20 -23.11 28.53
CA ARG A 608 5.56 -24.17 29.50
C ARG A 608 6.34 -25.33 28.87
N VAL A 609 6.06 -25.72 27.63
CA VAL A 609 6.86 -26.73 26.90
C VAL A 609 8.25 -26.20 26.55
N VAL A 610 8.37 -24.93 26.13
CA VAL A 610 9.67 -24.28 25.87
C VAL A 610 10.48 -24.14 27.16
N LEU A 611 9.82 -23.81 28.28
CA LEU A 611 10.46 -23.75 29.59
C LEU A 611 10.96 -25.14 30.02
N ALA A 612 10.15 -26.20 29.87
CA ALA A 612 10.58 -27.58 30.13
C ALA A 612 11.81 -27.97 29.30
N ARG A 613 11.85 -27.60 28.02
CA ARG A 613 13.03 -27.79 27.14
C ARG A 613 14.26 -27.04 27.67
N ALA A 614 14.11 -25.85 28.23
CA ALA A 614 15.23 -25.14 28.85
C ALA A 614 15.68 -25.83 30.16
N LEU A 615 14.73 -26.35 30.95
CA LEU A 615 14.99 -26.93 32.26
C LEU A 615 15.68 -28.30 32.20
N VAL A 616 15.40 -29.12 31.18
CA VAL A 616 16.00 -30.46 31.04
C VAL A 616 17.53 -30.40 30.88
N LYS A 617 18.08 -29.25 30.44
CA LYS A 617 19.53 -28.96 30.38
C LYS A 617 20.19 -28.76 31.75
N GLN A 618 19.40 -28.55 32.80
CA GLN A 618 19.87 -28.09 34.12
C GLN A 618 20.81 -26.86 34.03
N PRO A 619 20.44 -25.77 33.32
CA PRO A 619 21.30 -24.60 33.20
C PRO A 619 21.61 -23.94 34.54
N ALA A 620 22.88 -23.57 34.73
CA ALA A 620 23.34 -22.75 35.86
C ALA A 620 22.86 -21.28 35.75
N LEU A 621 22.67 -20.80 34.52
CA LEU A 621 22.17 -19.46 34.19
C LEU A 621 20.92 -19.55 33.31
N LEU A 622 19.82 -18.96 33.75
CA LEU A 622 18.56 -18.85 33.02
C LEU A 622 18.31 -17.39 32.62
N LEU A 623 18.09 -17.12 31.34
CA LEU A 623 17.72 -15.80 30.82
C LEU A 623 16.25 -15.84 30.40
N LEU A 624 15.44 -14.97 30.98
CA LEU A 624 14.01 -14.86 30.72
C LEU A 624 13.73 -13.48 30.15
N ASP A 625 13.43 -13.41 28.85
CA ASP A 625 13.12 -12.15 28.15
C ASP A 625 11.62 -12.08 27.89
N GLU A 626 10.94 -11.17 28.58
CA GLU A 626 9.48 -10.99 28.52
C GLU A 626 8.67 -12.30 28.63
N ALA A 627 9.07 -13.22 29.51
CA ALA A 627 8.54 -14.59 29.54
C ALA A 627 7.02 -14.72 29.80
N THR A 628 6.33 -13.64 30.19
CA THR A 628 4.87 -13.59 30.44
C THR A 628 4.12 -12.62 29.52
N SER A 629 4.77 -12.04 28.50
CA SER A 629 4.08 -11.17 27.55
C SER A 629 3.08 -11.96 26.69
N ALA A 630 1.98 -11.29 26.29
CA ALA A 630 0.91 -11.84 25.45
C ALA A 630 0.04 -12.98 26.05
N LEU A 631 -0.04 -13.11 27.38
CA LEU A 631 -0.98 -14.03 28.07
C LEU A 631 -2.19 -13.30 28.67
N ASP A 632 -3.32 -14.00 28.80
CA ASP A 632 -4.44 -13.55 29.63
C ASP A 632 -4.11 -13.65 31.14
N ASN A 633 -4.82 -12.90 31.98
CA ASN A 633 -4.54 -12.81 33.43
C ASN A 633 -4.60 -14.17 34.16
N THR A 634 -5.35 -15.15 33.65
CA THR A 634 -5.52 -16.47 34.28
C THR A 634 -4.32 -17.36 33.94
N ASN A 635 -3.89 -17.37 32.68
CA ASN A 635 -2.72 -18.08 32.18
C ASN A 635 -1.41 -17.45 32.66
N GLU A 636 -1.36 -16.11 32.81
CA GLU A 636 -0.19 -15.38 33.31
C GLU A 636 0.23 -15.86 34.70
N LYS A 637 -0.73 -16.10 35.60
CA LYS A 637 -0.46 -16.61 36.96
C LYS A 637 0.18 -18.01 36.93
N ILE A 638 -0.37 -18.91 36.11
CA ILE A 638 0.12 -20.30 36.02
C ILE A 638 1.52 -20.35 35.39
N VAL A 639 1.79 -19.50 34.40
CA VAL A 639 3.12 -19.39 33.80
C VAL A 639 4.10 -18.72 34.75
N GLN A 640 3.69 -17.70 35.51
CA GLN A 640 4.53 -17.07 36.53
C GLN A 640 4.94 -18.06 37.62
N GLU A 641 4.02 -18.90 38.10
CA GLU A 641 4.32 -19.97 39.06
C GLU A 641 5.35 -20.97 38.49
N ALA A 642 5.23 -21.32 37.20
CA ALA A 642 6.19 -22.17 36.52
C ALA A 642 7.57 -21.52 36.40
N LEU A 643 7.64 -20.22 36.11
CA LEU A 643 8.88 -19.46 36.03
C LEU A 643 9.54 -19.34 37.42
N ASP A 644 8.76 -19.06 38.47
CA ASP A 644 9.26 -18.97 39.85
C ASP A 644 9.87 -20.30 40.32
N GLN A 645 9.25 -21.44 39.99
CA GLN A 645 9.79 -22.78 40.23
C GLN A 645 11.07 -23.02 39.42
N ALA A 646 11.05 -22.68 38.13
CA ALA A 646 12.19 -22.81 37.22
C ALA A 646 13.43 -22.01 37.68
N CYS A 647 13.22 -20.89 38.37
CA CYS A 647 14.29 -20.03 38.89
C CYS A 647 15.01 -20.61 40.13
N GLN A 648 14.42 -21.59 40.83
CA GLN A 648 14.99 -22.10 42.08
C GLN A 648 16.34 -22.80 41.84
N GLY A 649 17.32 -22.45 42.66
CA GLY A 649 18.67 -23.04 42.60
C GLY A 649 19.51 -22.61 41.40
N ARG A 650 19.10 -21.58 40.65
CA ARG A 650 19.77 -21.11 39.43
C ARG A 650 19.99 -19.61 39.45
N THR A 651 21.05 -19.14 38.81
CA THR A 651 21.18 -17.71 38.52
C THR A 651 20.19 -17.36 37.42
N THR A 652 19.25 -16.47 37.69
CA THR A 652 18.20 -16.10 36.72
C THR A 652 18.22 -14.60 36.49
N ILE A 653 18.30 -14.20 35.22
CA ILE A 653 18.14 -12.81 34.77
C ILE A 653 16.79 -12.71 34.08
N VAL A 654 15.93 -11.85 34.60
CA VAL A 654 14.59 -11.62 34.07
C VAL A 654 14.51 -10.20 33.53
N ILE A 655 14.11 -10.07 32.27
CA ILE A 655 13.82 -8.81 31.59
C ILE A 655 12.31 -8.73 31.45
N ALA A 656 11.69 -7.70 32.03
CA ALA A 656 10.25 -7.50 31.92
C ALA A 656 9.87 -6.02 32.06
N HIS A 657 8.77 -5.64 31.41
CA HIS A 657 8.16 -4.32 31.55
C HIS A 657 7.12 -4.24 32.68
N ARG A 658 6.71 -5.38 33.24
CA ARG A 658 5.74 -5.47 34.33
C ARG A 658 6.45 -5.79 35.63
N LEU A 659 6.15 -5.03 36.69
CA LEU A 659 6.72 -5.26 38.01
C LEU A 659 6.38 -6.65 38.55
N SER A 660 5.18 -7.18 38.25
CA SER A 660 4.73 -8.52 38.66
C SER A 660 5.65 -9.65 38.21
N ALA A 661 6.32 -9.52 37.06
CA ALA A 661 7.23 -10.54 36.52
C ALA A 661 8.62 -10.53 37.18
N VAL A 662 9.00 -9.41 37.82
CA VAL A 662 10.31 -9.21 38.48
C VAL A 662 10.19 -9.03 40.00
N GLN A 663 8.97 -9.03 40.55
CA GLN A 663 8.70 -8.81 41.98
C GLN A 663 9.43 -9.80 42.90
N ASN A 664 9.71 -11.00 42.40
CA ASN A 664 10.38 -12.07 43.15
C ASN A 664 11.91 -12.05 42.98
N ALA A 665 12.47 -11.12 42.20
CA ALA A 665 13.90 -11.04 41.97
C ALA A 665 14.66 -10.60 43.24
N HIS A 666 15.87 -11.13 43.43
CA HIS A 666 16.77 -10.73 44.50
C HIS A 666 17.31 -9.31 44.30
N ARG A 667 17.53 -8.95 43.02
CA ARG A 667 18.02 -7.65 42.57
C ARG A 667 17.19 -7.23 41.35
N ILE A 668 16.76 -5.98 41.34
CA ILE A 668 16.04 -5.38 40.21
C ILE A 668 16.86 -4.19 39.73
N TYR A 669 17.11 -4.14 38.42
CA TYR A 669 17.79 -3.03 37.77
C TYR A 669 16.81 -2.34 36.84
N VAL A 670 16.61 -1.04 37.03
CA VAL A 670 15.77 -0.22 36.14
C VAL A 670 16.68 0.43 35.11
N LEU A 671 16.37 0.23 33.82
CA LEU A 671 17.11 0.82 32.71
C LEU A 671 16.37 2.04 32.17
N GLY A 672 17.07 3.16 32.04
CA GLY A 672 16.59 4.39 31.41
C GLY A 672 17.68 5.01 30.54
N ASN A 673 17.35 5.39 29.31
CA ASN A 673 18.31 5.94 28.31
C ASN A 673 19.58 5.09 28.15
N GLY A 674 19.44 3.76 28.17
CA GLY A 674 20.56 2.81 28.01
C GLY A 674 21.52 2.73 29.21
N ARG A 675 21.15 3.30 30.37
CA ARG A 675 21.93 3.21 31.62
C ARG A 675 21.05 2.65 32.73
N VAL A 676 21.68 2.00 33.71
CA VAL A 676 21.00 1.63 34.96
C VAL A 676 20.70 2.93 35.71
N THR A 677 19.42 3.28 35.79
CA THR A 677 18.95 4.47 36.52
C THR A 677 18.63 4.16 37.96
N GLU A 678 18.30 2.90 38.28
CA GLU A 678 17.99 2.45 39.63
C GLU A 678 18.42 1.00 39.85
N GLN A 679 18.83 0.70 41.08
CA GLN A 679 19.11 -0.66 41.54
C GLN A 679 18.41 -0.87 42.88
N VAL A 680 17.58 -1.90 42.95
CA VAL A 680 16.88 -2.32 44.17
C VAL A 680 17.41 -3.69 44.58
N GLU A 681 17.95 -3.78 45.81
CA GLU A 681 18.34 -5.06 46.42
C GLU A 681 17.33 -5.46 47.49
N ARG A 682 16.87 -6.71 47.46
CA ARG A 682 15.98 -7.24 48.49
C ARG A 682 16.79 -7.68 49.70
N SER A 683 16.97 -6.81 50.70
CA SER A 683 17.40 -7.22 52.03
C SER A 683 16.28 -8.03 52.70
N ARG A 684 16.61 -9.20 53.24
CA ARG A 684 15.65 -10.08 53.91
C ARG A 684 14.93 -9.32 55.03
N HIS A 685 13.60 -9.45 55.01
CA HIS A 685 12.61 -8.93 55.97
C HIS A 685 12.28 -7.44 55.85
N LEU A 686 11.39 -7.11 54.92
CA LEU A 686 10.59 -5.90 55.00
C LEU A 686 9.14 -6.24 54.66
N SER A 687 8.26 -5.99 55.64
CA SER A 687 6.82 -6.15 55.57
C SER A 687 6.20 -5.23 54.52
N HIS A 688 5.04 -5.63 54.03
CA HIS A 688 4.30 -5.15 52.84
C HIS A 688 3.98 -3.64 52.74
N ASN A 689 4.48 -2.78 53.64
CA ASN A 689 4.12 -1.36 53.73
C ASN A 689 5.30 -0.35 53.69
N GLU A 690 6.55 -0.78 53.47
CA GLU A 690 7.73 0.13 53.56
C GLU A 690 8.50 0.34 52.24
N LEU A 691 7.91 0.01 51.08
CA LEU A 691 8.55 0.23 49.77
C LEU A 691 8.19 1.58 49.10
N ASP A 692 7.33 2.39 49.72
CA ASP A 692 6.99 3.74 49.23
C ASP A 692 7.96 4.84 49.71
N ASP A 693 8.94 4.55 50.58
CA ASP A 693 9.52 5.59 51.45
C ASP A 693 11.06 5.81 51.38
N LYS A 694 11.77 5.37 50.33
CA LYS A 694 13.23 5.61 50.22
C LYS A 694 13.71 6.18 48.88
N ASN A 695 13.11 7.29 48.46
CA ASN A 695 13.72 8.21 47.50
C ASN A 695 14.43 9.36 48.22
N LYS A 696 15.76 9.46 48.06
CA LYS A 696 16.56 10.64 48.45
C LYS A 696 16.28 11.81 47.50
N TYR A 697 15.14 12.48 47.69
CA TYR A 697 14.98 13.92 47.49
C TYR A 697 14.02 14.42 48.58
N THR A 698 14.65 14.92 49.65
CA THR A 698 14.26 16.03 50.55
C THR A 698 12.78 16.21 50.92
N ALA A 699 12.52 16.53 52.20
CA ALA A 699 11.19 16.75 52.79
C ALA A 699 10.21 17.63 51.97
N PHE A 700 10.71 18.44 51.03
CA PHE A 700 9.91 19.21 50.08
C PHE A 700 9.23 18.37 48.99
N ALA A 701 9.82 17.27 48.52
CA ALA A 701 9.16 16.37 47.56
C ALA A 701 8.05 15.55 48.24
N VAL A 702 8.27 15.13 49.50
CA VAL A 702 7.22 14.49 50.33
C VAL A 702 6.12 15.48 50.65
N SER A 703 6.46 16.72 51.00
CA SER A 703 5.48 17.80 51.20
C SER A 703 4.70 18.11 49.92
N GLY A 704 5.38 18.18 48.77
CA GLY A 704 4.75 18.36 47.46
C GLY A 704 3.79 17.24 47.10
N SER A 705 4.18 15.99 47.33
CA SER A 705 3.33 14.81 47.06
C SER A 705 2.11 14.77 47.98
N LYS A 706 2.27 15.04 49.28
CA LYS A 706 1.17 15.16 50.24
C LYS A 706 0.25 16.34 49.93
N LEU A 707 0.79 17.43 49.40
CA LEU A 707 0.00 18.58 48.97
C LEU A 707 -0.81 18.24 47.71
N THR A 708 -0.20 17.57 46.73
CA THR A 708 -0.86 17.09 45.51
C THR A 708 -1.99 16.12 45.85
N GLU A 709 -1.75 15.15 46.71
CA GLU A 709 -2.78 14.23 47.21
C GLU A 709 -3.96 14.99 47.83
N ARG A 710 -3.68 15.97 48.71
CA ARG A 710 -4.73 16.80 49.33
C ARG A 710 -5.49 17.65 48.32
N ILE A 711 -4.81 18.20 47.32
CA ILE A 711 -5.43 19.00 46.25
C ILE A 711 -6.32 18.10 45.40
N CYS A 712 -5.83 16.94 44.95
CA CYS A 712 -6.60 15.98 44.17
C CYS A 712 -7.84 15.49 44.93
N ILE A 713 -7.70 15.12 46.22
CA ILE A 713 -8.83 14.65 47.04
C ILE A 713 -9.85 15.77 47.24
N LYS A 714 -9.42 17.01 47.56
CA LYS A 714 -10.34 18.13 47.74
C LYS A 714 -11.02 18.55 46.43
N ALA A 715 -10.29 18.57 45.33
CA ALA A 715 -10.83 18.91 44.01
C ALA A 715 -11.83 17.83 43.55
N PHE A 716 -11.49 16.55 43.70
CA PHE A 716 -12.38 15.44 43.38
C PHE A 716 -13.66 15.46 44.23
N ALA A 717 -13.53 15.69 45.54
CA ALA A 717 -14.68 15.84 46.43
C ALA A 717 -15.58 17.04 46.06
N GLN A 718 -15.01 18.12 45.51
CA GLN A 718 -15.79 19.27 45.02
C GLN A 718 -16.44 19.00 43.66
N TYR A 719 -15.78 18.28 42.77
CA TYR A 719 -16.36 17.86 41.49
C TYR A 719 -17.56 16.93 41.73
N LEU A 720 -17.47 15.97 42.65
CA LEU A 720 -18.59 15.07 43.00
C LEU A 720 -19.81 15.79 43.60
N ARG A 721 -19.67 17.03 44.05
CA ARG A 721 -20.77 17.86 44.58
C ARG A 721 -21.40 18.77 43.53
N GLN A 722 -20.90 18.76 42.29
CA GLN A 722 -21.48 19.55 41.20
C GLN A 722 -22.75 18.90 40.66
N GLU A 723 -23.69 19.73 40.19
CA GLU A 723 -24.92 19.28 39.56
C GLU A 723 -24.64 18.56 38.23
N ILE A 724 -25.53 17.66 37.81
CA ILE A 724 -25.33 16.84 36.58
C ILE A 724 -25.06 17.71 35.34
N ALA A 725 -25.74 18.86 35.22
CA ALA A 725 -25.55 19.82 34.12
C ALA A 725 -24.14 20.44 34.04
N PHE A 726 -23.35 20.38 35.13
CA PHE A 726 -21.94 20.79 35.11
C PHE A 726 -21.10 19.88 34.21
N PHE A 727 -21.41 18.58 34.18
CA PHE A 727 -20.67 17.54 33.45
C PHE A 727 -21.08 17.43 31.97
N ASP A 728 -22.22 18.00 31.60
CA ASP A 728 -22.69 18.05 30.20
C ASP A 728 -21.87 19.04 29.35
N ARG A 729 -21.12 19.95 29.98
CA ARG A 729 -20.22 20.86 29.28
C ARG A 729 -18.97 20.12 28.81
N PRO A 730 -18.55 20.22 27.53
CA PRO A 730 -17.38 19.50 27.00
C PRO A 730 -16.09 19.72 27.81
N GLU A 731 -15.93 20.92 28.38
CA GLU A 731 -14.77 21.33 29.18
C GLU A 731 -14.74 20.70 30.58
N ASN A 732 -15.85 20.14 31.04
CA ASN A 732 -16.06 19.51 32.34
C ASN A 732 -16.52 18.05 32.19
N SER A 733 -16.32 17.46 31.01
CA SER A 733 -16.51 16.03 30.84
C SER A 733 -15.63 15.25 31.82
N SER A 734 -16.07 14.06 32.19
CA SER A 734 -15.35 13.19 33.14
C SER A 734 -13.89 12.96 32.73
N GLY A 735 -13.62 12.80 31.43
CA GLY A 735 -12.28 12.67 30.88
C GLY A 735 -11.43 13.93 31.09
N THR A 736 -11.96 15.12 30.81
CA THR A 736 -11.23 16.39 30.98
C THR A 736 -10.98 16.70 32.46
N ILE A 737 -11.92 16.38 33.35
CA ILE A 737 -11.74 16.53 34.81
C ILE A 737 -10.68 15.56 35.33
N CYS A 738 -10.66 14.31 34.87
CA CYS A 738 -9.60 13.35 35.20
C CYS A 738 -8.23 13.82 34.73
N ILE A 739 -8.16 14.41 33.53
CA ILE A 739 -6.92 15.01 33.03
C ILE A 739 -6.49 16.16 33.95
N ARG A 740 -7.35 17.13 34.27
CA ARG A 740 -7.00 18.25 35.17
C ARG A 740 -6.57 17.78 36.57
N LEU A 741 -7.29 16.81 37.14
CA LEU A 741 -6.94 16.20 38.43
C LEU A 741 -5.56 15.53 38.42
N SER A 742 -5.13 14.99 37.28
CA SER A 742 -3.84 14.32 37.14
C SER A 742 -2.72 15.25 36.66
N SER A 743 -2.96 16.14 35.70
CA SER A 743 -1.95 16.97 35.05
C SER A 743 -1.66 18.24 35.85
N ASP A 744 -2.70 18.95 36.28
CA ASP A 744 -2.54 20.26 36.91
C ASP A 744 -2.04 20.09 38.34
N ALA A 745 -2.47 19.03 39.01
CA ALA A 745 -1.97 18.69 40.35
C ALA A 745 -0.50 18.22 40.33
N LEU A 746 -0.06 17.57 39.23
CA LEU A 746 1.34 17.19 39.02
C LEU A 746 2.21 18.43 38.70
N ALA A 747 1.69 19.38 37.93
CA ALA A 747 2.37 20.66 37.69
C ALA A 747 2.60 21.44 38.99
N VAL A 748 1.61 21.46 39.90
CA VAL A 748 1.76 22.04 41.24
C VAL A 748 2.80 21.29 42.08
N GLN A 749 2.86 19.95 41.99
CA GLN A 749 3.87 19.14 42.68
C GLN A 749 5.29 19.51 42.25
N GLN A 750 5.52 19.65 40.94
CA GLN A 750 6.83 19.97 40.39
C GLN A 750 7.26 21.39 40.80
N MET A 751 6.33 22.35 40.76
CA MET A 751 6.57 23.73 41.15
C MET A 751 6.96 23.89 42.64
N VAL A 752 6.31 23.16 43.54
CA VAL A 752 6.56 23.27 44.99
C VAL A 752 7.70 22.36 45.45
N GLY A 753 7.78 21.14 44.94
CA GLY A 753 8.71 20.12 45.43
C GLY A 753 10.15 20.33 44.98
N SER A 754 10.38 20.57 43.69
CA SER A 754 11.73 20.61 43.11
C SER A 754 12.34 22.01 43.09
N HIS A 755 11.57 23.03 42.70
CA HIS A 755 12.09 24.39 42.56
C HIS A 755 12.41 25.07 43.89
N LEU A 756 11.60 24.87 44.94
CA LEU A 756 11.92 25.41 46.28
C LEU A 756 13.18 24.76 46.87
N GLY A 757 13.40 23.47 46.59
CA GLY A 757 14.62 22.77 46.99
C GLY A 757 15.86 23.38 46.33
N ILE A 758 15.81 23.59 45.01
CA ILE A 758 16.91 24.21 44.25
C ILE A 758 17.18 25.65 44.71
N VAL A 759 16.12 26.43 44.98
CA VAL A 759 16.27 27.80 45.50
C VAL A 759 16.92 27.79 46.89
N GLY A 760 16.47 26.91 47.79
CA GLY A 760 17.05 26.77 49.12
C GLY A 760 18.52 26.36 49.09
N GLU A 761 18.86 25.39 48.26
CA GLU A 761 20.24 24.93 48.04
C GLU A 761 21.13 26.08 47.50
N SER A 762 20.63 26.81 46.51
CA SER A 762 21.36 27.95 45.91
C SER A 762 21.65 29.06 46.92
N VAL A 763 20.68 29.37 47.80
CA VAL A 763 20.85 30.37 48.88
C VAL A 763 21.88 29.90 49.91
N ALA A 764 21.85 28.62 50.28
CA ALA A 764 22.80 28.06 51.24
C ALA A 764 24.23 28.07 50.69
N ILE A 765 24.44 27.60 49.46
CA ILE A 765 25.75 27.61 48.79
C ILE A 765 26.28 29.04 48.65
N PHE A 766 25.42 29.98 48.26
CA PHE A 766 25.80 31.39 48.12
C PHE A 766 26.22 32.00 49.47
N GLY A 767 25.45 31.77 50.54
CA GLY A 767 25.77 32.25 51.87
C GLY A 767 27.09 31.70 52.40
N ILE A 768 27.30 30.39 52.26
CA ILE A 768 28.55 29.72 52.66
C ILE A 768 29.72 30.27 51.84
N GLY A 769 29.56 30.43 50.53
CA GLY A 769 30.59 30.99 49.64
C GLY A 769 31.04 32.40 50.03
N ILE A 770 30.11 33.27 50.44
CA ILE A 770 30.45 34.61 50.95
C ILE A 770 31.27 34.49 52.25
N VAL A 771 30.81 33.69 53.21
CA VAL A 771 31.51 33.53 54.51
C VAL A 771 32.93 33.02 54.31
N PHE A 772 33.12 31.99 53.47
CA PHE A 772 34.44 31.47 53.13
C PHE A 772 35.30 32.49 52.37
N GLY A 773 34.72 33.24 51.44
CA GLY A 773 35.44 34.28 50.70
C GLY A 773 36.00 35.38 51.61
N PHE A 774 35.18 35.87 52.55
CA PHE A 774 35.62 36.88 53.53
C PHE A 774 36.62 36.33 54.54
N TRP A 775 36.55 35.03 54.87
CA TRP A 775 37.50 34.38 55.78
C TRP A 775 38.91 34.28 55.19
N PHE A 776 39.05 33.91 53.91
CA PHE A 776 40.35 33.73 53.27
C PHE A 776 40.96 35.05 52.73
N SER A 777 40.16 35.91 52.10
CA SER A 777 40.64 37.18 51.57
C SER A 777 39.51 38.18 51.37
N TRP A 778 39.31 39.05 52.36
CA TRP A 778 38.26 40.07 52.32
C TRP A 778 38.38 41.04 51.14
N LYS A 779 39.59 41.28 50.61
CA LYS A 779 39.82 42.15 49.45
C LYS A 779 39.29 41.54 48.15
N LEU A 780 39.56 40.26 47.91
CA LEU A 780 39.05 39.52 46.75
C LEU A 780 37.55 39.27 46.87
N ALA A 781 37.06 38.98 48.07
CA ALA A 781 35.63 38.77 48.33
C ALA A 781 34.77 40.01 47.99
N LEU A 782 35.23 41.21 48.32
CA LEU A 782 34.53 42.46 47.96
C LEU A 782 34.40 42.64 46.44
N ILE A 783 35.46 42.38 45.69
CA ILE A 783 35.45 42.51 44.22
C ILE A 783 34.44 41.52 43.62
N VAL A 784 34.49 40.25 44.06
CA VAL A 784 33.56 39.21 43.58
C VAL A 784 32.12 39.52 43.98
N PHE A 785 31.89 40.04 45.18
CA PHE A 785 30.56 40.43 45.65
C PHE A 785 29.92 41.52 44.78
N PHE A 786 30.66 42.59 44.46
CA PHE A 786 30.16 43.65 43.57
C PHE A 786 29.94 43.16 42.13
N ALA A 787 30.80 42.26 41.63
CA ALA A 787 30.62 41.66 40.31
C ALA A 787 29.34 40.80 40.24
N ILE A 788 29.09 39.97 41.26
CA ILE A 788 27.86 39.16 41.32
C ILE A 788 26.62 40.05 41.48
N ALA A 789 26.68 41.10 42.31
CA ALA A 789 25.58 42.05 42.46
C ALA A 789 25.24 42.78 41.14
N ALA A 790 26.26 43.13 40.34
CA ALA A 790 26.06 43.72 39.02
C ALA A 790 25.40 42.75 38.03
N LEU A 791 25.83 41.48 38.00
CA LEU A 791 25.21 40.44 37.18
C LEU A 791 23.76 40.18 37.59
N PHE A 792 23.48 40.17 38.89
CA PHE A 792 22.11 40.01 39.41
C PHE A 792 21.20 41.18 39.02
N LEU A 793 21.72 42.41 39.07
CA LEU A 793 20.98 43.60 38.61
C LEU A 793 20.66 43.52 37.11
N LEU A 794 21.61 43.10 36.29
CA LEU A 794 21.40 42.89 34.85
C LEU A 794 20.35 41.80 34.58
N ALA A 795 20.38 40.70 35.32
CA ALA A 795 19.39 39.64 35.23
C ALA A 795 17.98 40.13 35.61
N LEU A 796 17.85 40.93 36.69
CA LEU A 796 16.57 41.54 37.07
C LEU A 796 16.03 42.51 36.01
N ILE A 797 16.92 43.28 35.37
CA ILE A 797 16.55 44.17 34.26
C ILE A 797 16.04 43.35 33.07
N GLN A 798 16.72 42.24 32.75
CA GLN A 798 16.33 41.34 31.65
C GLN A 798 14.98 40.68 31.91
N ILE A 799 14.76 40.11 33.10
CA ILE A 799 13.47 39.52 33.50
C ILE A 799 12.35 40.57 33.45
N ARG A 800 12.59 41.79 33.93
CA ARG A 800 11.60 42.89 33.84
C ARG A 800 11.36 43.37 32.40
N ARG A 801 12.32 43.19 31.50
CA ARG A 801 12.19 43.52 30.08
C ARG A 801 11.37 42.45 29.36
N GLU A 802 11.63 41.18 29.62
CA GLU A 802 10.86 40.04 29.10
C GLU A 802 9.41 40.04 29.62
N ALA A 803 9.20 40.29 30.91
CA ALA A 803 7.85 40.41 31.47
C ALA A 803 7.05 41.58 30.85
N ARG A 804 7.72 42.69 30.48
CA ARG A 804 7.09 43.81 29.75
C ARG A 804 6.81 43.47 28.28
N LEU A 805 7.64 42.66 27.64
CA LEU A 805 7.44 42.19 26.26
C LEU A 805 6.27 41.20 26.17
N ASN A 806 6.15 40.26 27.11
CA ASN A 806 5.03 39.32 27.16
C ASN A 806 3.70 40.03 27.38
N LYS A 807 3.61 41.00 28.32
CA LYS A 807 2.39 41.81 28.50
C LYS A 807 2.00 42.61 27.25
N ARG A 808 2.98 43.03 26.42
CA ARG A 808 2.71 43.69 25.14
C ARG A 808 2.23 42.70 24.06
N CYS A 809 2.78 41.48 24.03
CA CYS A 809 2.32 40.44 23.11
C CYS A 809 0.88 40.01 23.42
N ASP A 810 0.54 39.81 24.69
CA ASP A 810 -0.83 39.45 25.10
C ASP A 810 -1.84 40.55 24.76
N TYR A 811 -1.45 41.83 24.88
CA TYR A 811 -2.27 42.97 24.47
C TYR A 811 -2.46 43.04 22.95
N VAL A 812 -1.42 42.75 22.15
CA VAL A 812 -1.49 42.73 20.68
C VAL A 812 -2.31 41.53 20.16
N VAL A 813 -2.19 40.36 20.80
CA VAL A 813 -3.00 39.17 20.49
C VAL A 813 -4.46 39.37 20.93
N GLY A 814 -4.70 40.08 22.03
CA GLY A 814 -6.03 40.52 22.48
C GLY A 814 -6.70 41.52 21.52
N LEU A 815 -5.94 42.47 20.96
CA LEU A 815 -6.46 43.38 19.93
C LEU A 815 -6.74 42.66 18.59
N ALA A 816 -5.87 41.72 18.19
CA ALA A 816 -6.04 40.96 16.95
C ALA A 816 -7.24 40.01 16.97
N SER A 817 -7.65 39.55 18.16
CA SER A 817 -8.85 38.72 18.35
C SER A 817 -10.14 39.54 18.39
N SER A 818 -10.13 40.81 18.84
CA SER A 818 -11.33 41.66 18.79
C SER A 818 -11.65 42.19 17.39
N VAL A 819 -10.64 42.40 16.53
CA VAL A 819 -10.84 42.86 15.14
C VAL A 819 -11.40 41.76 14.21
N ARG A 820 -11.29 40.47 14.57
CA ARG A 820 -11.93 39.36 13.83
C ARG A 820 -13.39 39.10 14.25
N GLY A 821 -13.87 39.72 15.33
CA GLY A 821 -15.23 39.53 15.84
C GLY A 821 -16.30 40.44 15.23
N THR A 822 -15.94 41.40 14.38
CA THR A 822 -16.86 42.38 13.77
C THR A 822 -17.03 42.23 12.24
N CYS A 823 -16.55 41.14 11.66
CA CYS A 823 -16.88 40.74 10.28
C CYS A 823 -17.23 39.25 10.24
N ARG A 824 -18.37 38.90 10.84
CA ARG A 824 -19.31 37.87 10.36
C ARG A 824 -20.61 37.93 11.13
#